data_AF-A0A2E8F3H7-F1
#
_entry.id   AF-A0A2E8F3H7-F1
#
_cell.length_a   1.000
_cell.length_b   1.000
_cell.length_c   1.000
_cell.angle_alpha   90.00
_cell.angle_beta   90.00
_cell.angle_gamma   90.00
#
_symmetry.space_group_name_H-M   'P 1'
#
loop_
_entity.id
_entity.type
_entity.pdbx_description
1 polymer ?
#
loop_
_entity_poly.entity_id
_entity_poly.type
_entity_poly.pdbx_seq_one_letter_code
_entity_poly.pdbx_strand_id
1 'polypeptide(L)'
;MPTLALPPTPKPESTAALSVAPIEAVAGETQQLHPIFEDEKGNVVSGGKVTWTILDSNAGSIDSSGMLTSGEVAGRFEGAVEARAIDGPLVSVATVTIVPGSLEQVGIAPDPVEIGIEMSQQFVAAGADKFGNRITGLEFTWKLEKAGGTLDAKGLFTAGHDSGVFSDIVKVSASDGDSIRSVTTSVTVEPDRIAFLSRRDGNPTDAHDLYIMDADGTNAKRLTTGGAFDPSWSPDGRRMIYYRNGTFRVVNDDGDWLSTLLSEIFRVENPAWSPDGTKITYQSFEHARDNEDQGGTEIYVMDVDGGNRVRLTDNSWRDDYPSWSADGGKVVFMSDSQGDEKEQIYVVDADGANLRQVTGTGDNTAPAWSHDGSQLVFGSRPGPYDYYTINLIDAAAETGAIRAITIPATGDYDPSWSGDGEEILFASYRDSTFRQASESEERLRGLDIYIMERSGKNIRCLTNNDAWDGSPHWAPRKRRLEAGDSSIVFPDASTMAAMAVKDVVSSARRAVVQIVTDRGSGSGFIIDADGIILTNNHVIQDAQEITVFLDDGTEFAGTVLGRDMIRDLAKIKIAASELPVLAFGDLSEVSQGQQVVVLGFPLGNTEISVTSGFVSNILFDPGRNVRFIQTDSAVNPGNSGGPLLDLRGRVIGVVSEKEKRVDVEGIGRAISANTVKVYLDRLEEREIVDPQEAGQAATESTGTVLRDLPSGSIALDSSGDVYVADTGNHRVQKFDKNGRFLAEWGSLGSRNGQFDSPSGIAVGGVFVYVADTGNHRVQKFDKSGRFASKWGAKGILDGEFDSPTGIALDDSGNLYVADSGNHRVQKFDSLGRFAIQWGSLGSRDGQFRSPNGIVVDGSVYVADTGNHRVQRFTTGGGFMLKLGTKGSSDGQFDSP
;
A
#
# COMPACT_ATOMS: atom_id res chain seq x y z
N MET A 1 -61.24 -66.83 9.55
CA MET A 1 -60.77 -67.26 8.21
C MET A 1 -59.34 -66.77 8.05
N PRO A 2 -58.42 -67.57 7.49
CA PRO A 2 -57.04 -67.16 7.26
C PRO A 2 -56.96 -66.34 5.97
N THR A 3 -56.14 -65.29 5.95
CA THR A 3 -55.61 -64.73 4.70
C THR A 3 -54.10 -64.76 4.77
N LEU A 4 -53.54 -65.32 3.70
CA LEU A 4 -52.18 -65.81 3.54
C LEU A 4 -51.12 -64.74 3.83
N ALA A 5 -50.09 -65.15 4.56
CA ALA A 5 -48.80 -64.48 4.57
C ALA A 5 -48.10 -64.67 3.21
N LEU A 6 -47.61 -63.56 2.66
CA LEU A 6 -46.77 -63.48 1.46
C LEU A 6 -45.43 -64.21 1.67
N PRO A 7 -44.77 -64.67 0.58
CA PRO A 7 -43.52 -65.43 0.67
C PRO A 7 -42.36 -64.56 1.20
N PRO A 8 -41.32 -65.17 1.79
CA PRO A 8 -40.17 -64.43 2.30
C PRO A 8 -39.44 -63.72 1.16
N THR A 9 -38.99 -62.50 1.45
CA THR A 9 -38.06 -61.71 0.65
C THR A 9 -36.82 -62.53 0.29
N PRO A 10 -36.29 -62.41 -0.95
CA PRO A 10 -35.00 -63.03 -1.28
C PRO A 10 -33.92 -62.41 -0.37
N LYS A 11 -33.08 -63.25 0.25
CA LYS A 11 -31.82 -62.82 0.86
C LYS A 11 -30.96 -62.10 -0.20
N PRO A 12 -30.12 -61.13 0.17
CA PRO A 12 -29.15 -60.57 -0.76
C PRO A 12 -28.25 -61.71 -1.25
N GLU A 13 -28.05 -61.82 -2.57
CA GLU A 13 -26.98 -62.65 -3.12
C GLU A 13 -25.66 -62.15 -2.52
N SER A 14 -24.96 -63.03 -1.80
CA SER A 14 -23.68 -62.72 -1.19
C SER A 14 -22.58 -62.94 -2.22
N THR A 15 -22.06 -61.82 -2.73
CA THR A 15 -20.88 -61.78 -3.58
C THR A 15 -19.63 -61.76 -2.71
N ALA A 16 -18.59 -62.53 -3.08
CA ALA A 16 -17.26 -62.38 -2.49
C ALA A 16 -16.79 -60.91 -2.58
N ALA A 17 -16.08 -60.42 -1.57
CA ALA A 17 -15.72 -59.01 -1.44
C ALA A 17 -14.23 -58.82 -1.14
N LEU A 18 -13.69 -57.69 -1.61
CA LEU A 18 -12.37 -57.18 -1.26
C LEU A 18 -12.56 -55.83 -0.57
N SER A 19 -11.96 -55.65 0.59
CA SER A 19 -11.97 -54.38 1.31
C SER A 19 -10.58 -53.98 1.80
N VAL A 20 -10.34 -52.67 1.80
CA VAL A 20 -9.20 -52.03 2.45
C VAL A 20 -9.79 -50.98 3.39
N ALA A 21 -9.39 -51.01 4.66
CA ALA A 21 -9.87 -50.04 5.65
C ALA A 21 -9.40 -48.61 5.30
N PRO A 22 -10.12 -47.57 5.71
CA PRO A 22 -9.60 -46.21 5.67
C PRO A 22 -8.23 -46.13 6.37
N ILE A 23 -7.30 -45.40 5.77
CA ILE A 23 -5.91 -45.34 6.19
C ILE A 23 -5.69 -44.01 6.89
N GLU A 24 -5.16 -44.04 8.10
CA GLU A 24 -4.68 -42.86 8.82
C GLU A 24 -3.18 -42.99 9.02
N ALA A 25 -2.41 -42.07 8.43
CA ALA A 25 -0.95 -42.11 8.39
C ALA A 25 -0.35 -40.75 8.76
N VAL A 26 0.81 -40.76 9.42
CA VAL A 26 1.56 -39.52 9.73
C VAL A 26 2.29 -39.05 8.47
N ALA A 27 2.37 -37.74 8.24
CA ALA A 27 3.05 -37.17 7.07
C ALA A 27 4.49 -37.70 6.89
N GLY A 28 4.80 -38.19 5.69
CA GLY A 28 6.12 -38.72 5.31
C GLY A 28 6.56 -40.02 5.98
N GLU A 29 5.69 -40.66 6.78
CA GLU A 29 5.97 -41.93 7.46
C GLU A 29 5.52 -43.15 6.63
N THR A 30 5.95 -44.35 7.05
CA THR A 30 5.59 -45.60 6.36
C THR A 30 4.57 -46.43 7.15
N GLN A 31 3.61 -47.04 6.45
CA GLN A 31 2.58 -47.90 7.03
C GLN A 31 2.29 -49.10 6.13
N GLN A 32 2.26 -50.30 6.73
CA GLN A 32 1.92 -51.52 6.01
C GLN A 32 0.39 -51.66 5.88
N LEU A 33 -0.08 -51.86 4.65
CA LEU A 33 -1.49 -52.12 4.36
C LEU A 33 -1.78 -53.62 4.25
N HIS A 34 -3.01 -53.99 4.60
CA HIS A 34 -3.49 -55.37 4.57
C HIS A 34 -4.87 -55.43 3.89
N PRO A 35 -5.00 -56.15 2.76
CA PRO A 35 -6.29 -56.34 2.10
C PRO A 35 -7.09 -57.42 2.84
N ILE A 36 -8.41 -57.22 2.95
CA ILE A 36 -9.32 -58.19 3.55
C ILE A 36 -10.16 -58.80 2.43
N PHE A 37 -10.07 -60.12 2.27
CA PHE A 37 -10.91 -60.90 1.35
C PHE A 37 -12.01 -61.60 2.14
N GLU A 38 -13.25 -61.48 1.69
CA GLU A 38 -14.40 -62.19 2.27
C GLU A 38 -15.01 -63.14 1.23
N ASP A 39 -15.32 -64.37 1.65
CA ASP A 39 -16.05 -65.32 0.82
C ASP A 39 -17.52 -64.92 0.66
N GLU A 40 -18.25 -65.66 -0.17
CA GLU A 40 -19.70 -65.51 -0.36
C GLU A 40 -20.52 -65.77 0.91
N LYS A 41 -19.91 -65.99 2.08
CA LYS A 41 -20.61 -66.13 3.36
C LYS A 41 -20.18 -65.05 4.36
N GLY A 42 -19.34 -64.09 3.94
CA GLY A 42 -18.79 -63.03 4.79
C GLY A 42 -17.66 -63.49 5.71
N ASN A 43 -17.04 -64.65 5.45
CA ASN A 43 -15.89 -65.10 6.23
C ASN A 43 -14.60 -64.57 5.63
N VAL A 44 -13.70 -64.04 6.47
CA VAL A 44 -12.37 -63.60 6.04
C VAL A 44 -11.54 -64.79 5.55
N VAL A 45 -11.02 -64.70 4.33
CA VAL A 45 -10.22 -65.75 3.67
C VAL A 45 -8.76 -65.32 3.61
N SER A 46 -7.84 -66.23 3.96
CA SER A 46 -6.40 -65.96 3.95
C SER A 46 -5.75 -66.31 2.60
N GLY A 47 -4.71 -65.56 2.23
CA GLY A 47 -3.87 -65.86 1.05
C GLY A 47 -4.24 -65.15 -0.25
N GLY A 48 -5.29 -64.32 -0.26
CA GLY A 48 -5.60 -63.45 -1.39
C GLY A 48 -4.49 -62.43 -1.64
N LYS A 49 -4.08 -62.27 -2.90
CA LYS A 49 -3.07 -61.29 -3.31
C LYS A 49 -3.71 -60.17 -4.10
N VAL A 50 -3.19 -58.96 -3.90
CA VAL A 50 -3.62 -57.77 -4.64
C VAL A 50 -2.46 -57.13 -5.37
N THR A 51 -2.76 -56.43 -6.45
CA THR A 51 -1.90 -55.37 -6.99
C THR A 51 -2.33 -54.06 -6.33
N TRP A 52 -1.36 -53.35 -5.77
CA TRP A 52 -1.54 -52.03 -5.18
C TRP A 52 -1.32 -50.94 -6.21
N THR A 53 -2.09 -49.87 -6.16
CA THR A 53 -1.90 -48.69 -7.01
C THR A 53 -2.27 -47.44 -6.21
N ILE A 54 -1.40 -46.42 -6.27
CA ILE A 54 -1.75 -45.09 -5.78
C ILE A 54 -2.52 -44.37 -6.89
N LEU A 55 -3.76 -43.96 -6.61
CA LEU A 55 -4.62 -43.22 -7.52
C LEU A 55 -4.49 -41.71 -7.31
N ASP A 56 -4.17 -41.28 -6.09
CA ASP A 56 -3.81 -39.91 -5.79
C ASP A 56 -2.36 -39.86 -5.28
N SER A 57 -1.45 -39.38 -6.13
CA SER A 57 -0.04 -39.23 -5.77
C SER A 57 0.18 -38.30 -4.58
N ASN A 58 -0.84 -37.52 -4.19
CA ASN A 58 -0.78 -36.67 -3.02
C ASN A 58 -0.89 -37.44 -1.71
N ALA A 59 -1.50 -38.62 -1.72
CA ALA A 59 -1.58 -39.50 -0.57
C ALA A 59 -0.27 -40.28 -0.31
N GLY A 60 0.68 -40.25 -1.24
CA GLY A 60 2.01 -40.86 -1.09
C GLY A 60 2.37 -41.83 -2.21
N SER A 61 3.14 -42.86 -1.87
CA SER A 61 3.54 -43.94 -2.78
C SER A 61 3.39 -45.30 -2.11
N ILE A 62 3.04 -46.33 -2.88
CA ILE A 62 2.85 -47.69 -2.37
C ILE A 62 3.65 -48.70 -3.18
N ASP A 63 4.38 -49.58 -2.50
CA ASP A 63 5.16 -50.62 -3.14
C ASP A 63 4.33 -51.90 -3.40
N SER A 64 4.93 -52.87 -4.10
CA SER A 64 4.28 -54.14 -4.42
C SER A 64 3.94 -55.01 -3.20
N SER A 65 4.54 -54.74 -2.03
CA SER A 65 4.24 -55.42 -0.78
C SER A 65 3.07 -54.80 -0.02
N GLY A 66 2.59 -53.64 -0.45
CA GLY A 66 1.57 -52.86 0.25
C GLY A 66 2.15 -51.95 1.33
N MET A 67 3.46 -51.66 1.29
CA MET A 67 4.05 -50.64 2.15
C MET A 67 3.73 -49.26 1.55
N LEU A 68 2.90 -48.50 2.24
CA LEU A 68 2.57 -47.11 1.91
C LEU A 68 3.61 -46.20 2.57
N THR A 69 4.31 -45.38 1.80
CA THR A 69 4.96 -44.16 2.29
C THR A 69 3.97 -43.02 2.08
N SER A 70 3.44 -42.45 3.16
CA SER A 70 2.44 -41.38 3.08
C SER A 70 3.02 -40.11 2.46
N GLY A 71 2.12 -39.30 1.89
CA GLY A 71 2.47 -37.95 1.43
C GLY A 71 2.90 -37.03 2.57
N GLU A 72 3.48 -35.89 2.21
CA GLU A 72 4.01 -34.91 3.16
C GLU A 72 2.99 -33.85 3.59
N VAL A 73 1.83 -33.78 2.92
CA VAL A 73 0.78 -32.79 3.21
C VAL A 73 -0.36 -33.44 3.97
N ALA A 74 -0.67 -32.90 5.14
CA ALA A 74 -1.80 -33.32 5.94
C ALA A 74 -3.11 -33.01 5.19
N GLY A 75 -4.03 -33.97 5.16
CA GLY A 75 -5.24 -33.87 4.38
C GLY A 75 -5.96 -35.19 4.20
N ARG A 76 -7.16 -35.14 3.63
CA ARG A 76 -7.99 -36.32 3.37
C ARG A 76 -8.10 -36.54 1.86
N PHE A 77 -7.59 -37.67 1.40
CA PHE A 77 -7.48 -38.06 -0.01
C PHE A 77 -8.44 -39.23 -0.28
N GLU A 78 -9.60 -38.92 -0.83
CA GLU A 78 -10.66 -39.93 -1.05
C GLU A 78 -10.28 -40.90 -2.17
N GLY A 79 -10.42 -42.21 -1.89
CA GLY A 79 -10.13 -43.25 -2.89
C GLY A 79 -8.68 -43.29 -3.38
N ALA A 80 -7.74 -42.77 -2.59
CA ALA A 80 -6.36 -42.57 -3.00
C ALA A 80 -5.54 -43.84 -3.22
N VAL A 81 -5.92 -44.97 -2.60
CA VAL A 81 -5.23 -46.26 -2.76
C VAL A 81 -6.20 -47.29 -3.32
N GLU A 82 -5.85 -47.91 -4.44
CA GLU A 82 -6.57 -49.07 -5.01
C GLU A 82 -5.86 -50.38 -4.65
N ALA A 83 -6.65 -51.36 -4.21
CA ALA A 83 -6.28 -52.76 -4.17
C ALA A 83 -7.11 -53.54 -5.18
N ARG A 84 -6.43 -54.22 -6.11
CA ARG A 84 -7.07 -55.07 -7.12
C ARG A 84 -6.65 -56.52 -6.93
N ALA A 85 -7.60 -57.43 -6.78
CA ALA A 85 -7.29 -58.85 -6.66
C ALA A 85 -6.55 -59.36 -7.91
N ILE A 86 -5.48 -60.15 -7.72
CA ILE A 86 -4.70 -60.71 -8.85
C ILE A 86 -5.52 -61.78 -9.61
N ASP A 87 -6.33 -62.55 -8.90
CA ASP A 87 -7.03 -63.73 -9.42
C ASP A 87 -8.53 -63.50 -9.69
N GLY A 88 -8.98 -62.26 -9.86
CA GLY A 88 -10.41 -61.99 -10.09
C GLY A 88 -10.77 -60.51 -10.30
N PRO A 89 -12.06 -60.19 -10.51
CA PRO A 89 -12.52 -58.85 -10.85
C PRO A 89 -12.66 -57.91 -9.63
N LEU A 90 -12.31 -58.36 -8.42
CA LEU A 90 -12.52 -57.61 -7.18
C LEU A 90 -11.56 -56.42 -7.09
N VAL A 91 -12.12 -55.26 -6.78
CA VAL A 91 -11.41 -53.99 -6.59
C VAL A 91 -11.93 -53.32 -5.33
N SER A 92 -11.03 -52.72 -4.56
CA SER A 92 -11.37 -51.87 -3.44
C SER A 92 -10.53 -50.60 -3.50
N VAL A 93 -11.13 -49.47 -3.12
CA VAL A 93 -10.43 -48.19 -2.98
C VAL A 93 -10.55 -47.73 -1.54
N ALA A 94 -9.46 -47.19 -1.00
CA ALA A 94 -9.39 -46.67 0.36
C ALA A 94 -9.06 -45.18 0.36
N THR A 95 -9.72 -44.44 1.25
CA THR A 95 -9.36 -43.07 1.60
C THR A 95 -8.11 -43.09 2.47
N VAL A 96 -7.16 -42.19 2.17
CA VAL A 96 -5.98 -41.94 3.00
C VAL A 96 -6.17 -40.59 3.69
N THR A 97 -6.08 -40.57 5.00
CA THR A 97 -6.02 -39.34 5.81
C THR A 97 -4.60 -39.21 6.33
N ILE A 98 -3.90 -38.18 5.88
CA ILE A 98 -2.57 -37.82 6.37
C ILE A 98 -2.74 -36.82 7.50
N VAL A 99 -2.14 -37.11 8.66
CA VAL A 99 -2.10 -36.21 9.81
C VAL A 99 -0.70 -35.59 9.95
N PRO A 100 -0.59 -34.38 10.53
CA PRO A 100 0.71 -33.74 10.81
C PRO A 100 1.63 -34.64 11.64
N GLY A 101 2.94 -34.53 11.39
CA GLY A 101 3.99 -35.15 12.21
C GLY A 101 4.29 -34.41 13.52
N SER A 102 5.40 -34.78 14.16
CA SER A 102 5.87 -34.15 15.40
C SER A 102 6.19 -32.66 15.22
N LEU A 103 5.98 -31.89 16.27
CA LEU A 103 6.21 -30.44 16.32
C LEU A 103 7.67 -30.10 16.03
N GLU A 104 7.89 -29.37 14.94
CA GLU A 104 9.21 -28.93 14.52
C GLU A 104 9.34 -27.41 14.50
N GLN A 105 8.25 -26.70 14.22
CA GLN A 105 8.23 -25.24 14.10
C GLN A 105 7.14 -24.61 14.98
N VAL A 106 7.43 -23.45 15.57
CA VAL A 106 6.44 -22.60 16.25
C VAL A 106 6.56 -21.20 15.66
N GLY A 107 5.43 -20.62 15.29
CA GLY A 107 5.36 -19.29 14.70
C GLY A 107 4.53 -18.35 15.57
N ILE A 108 4.77 -17.06 15.40
CA ILE A 108 4.11 -15.97 16.13
C ILE A 108 3.72 -14.89 15.13
N ALA A 109 2.56 -14.27 15.31
CA ALA A 109 2.12 -13.13 14.53
C ALA A 109 1.29 -12.15 15.39
N PRO A 110 1.24 -10.85 15.06
CA PRO A 110 1.99 -10.21 13.97
C PRO A 110 3.47 -10.05 14.31
N ASP A 111 4.35 -9.99 13.29
CA ASP A 111 5.79 -9.77 13.45
C ASP A 111 6.34 -9.10 12.17
N PRO A 112 6.93 -7.89 12.23
CA PRO A 112 7.19 -7.06 13.41
C PRO A 112 5.94 -6.33 13.96
N VAL A 113 6.02 -5.80 15.20
CA VAL A 113 4.96 -5.02 15.84
C VAL A 113 5.41 -3.59 16.15
N GLU A 114 4.59 -2.61 15.75
CA GLU A 114 4.69 -1.21 16.14
C GLU A 114 3.37 -0.77 16.78
N ILE A 115 3.44 -0.29 18.02
CA ILE A 115 2.26 0.09 18.78
C ILE A 115 2.54 1.32 19.67
N GLY A 116 1.52 2.10 20.01
CA GLY A 116 1.69 3.24 20.91
C GLY A 116 1.84 2.85 22.39
N ILE A 117 2.28 3.79 23.21
CA ILE A 117 2.31 3.67 24.68
C ILE A 117 0.95 3.20 25.22
N GLU A 118 0.97 2.24 26.15
CA GLU A 118 -0.22 1.64 26.79
C GLU A 118 -1.20 0.91 25.86
N MET A 119 -0.90 0.83 24.57
CA MET A 119 -1.73 0.09 23.62
C MET A 119 -1.45 -1.41 23.71
N SER A 120 -2.46 -2.22 23.35
CA SER A 120 -2.36 -3.68 23.41
C SER A 120 -2.31 -4.36 22.04
N GLN A 121 -1.42 -5.32 21.85
CA GLN A 121 -1.34 -6.21 20.69
C GLN A 121 -1.69 -7.64 21.10
N GLN A 122 -2.70 -8.23 20.44
CA GLN A 122 -2.96 -9.66 20.56
C GLN A 122 -1.99 -10.42 19.66
N PHE A 123 -1.16 -11.27 20.24
CA PHE A 123 -0.38 -12.22 19.47
C PHE A 123 -1.14 -13.53 19.31
N VAL A 124 -0.92 -14.18 18.17
CA VAL A 124 -1.38 -15.52 17.87
C VAL A 124 -0.18 -16.42 17.65
N ALA A 125 -0.34 -17.71 17.91
CA ALA A 125 0.71 -18.69 17.73
C ALA A 125 0.16 -19.95 17.07
N ALA A 126 1.01 -20.59 16.28
CA ALA A 126 0.73 -21.86 15.64
C ALA A 126 1.96 -22.74 15.77
N GLY A 127 1.76 -24.05 15.66
CA GLY A 127 2.84 -25.02 15.53
C GLY A 127 2.64 -25.85 14.27
N ALA A 128 3.76 -26.28 13.69
CA ALA A 128 3.78 -27.12 12.52
C ALA A 128 4.84 -28.21 12.60
N ASP A 129 4.63 -29.28 11.84
CA ASP A 129 5.63 -30.32 11.65
C ASP A 129 6.77 -29.88 10.72
N LYS A 130 7.70 -30.80 10.43
CA LYS A 130 8.86 -30.55 9.55
C LYS A 130 8.48 -30.24 8.09
N PHE A 131 7.23 -30.48 7.69
CA PHE A 131 6.68 -30.25 6.35
C PHE A 131 5.72 -29.05 6.32
N GLY A 132 5.68 -28.24 7.39
CA GLY A 132 4.82 -27.06 7.46
C GLY A 132 3.34 -27.37 7.72
N ASN A 133 2.96 -28.63 8.00
CA ASN A 133 1.57 -28.97 8.32
C ASN A 133 1.22 -28.46 9.72
N ARG A 134 0.14 -27.69 9.82
CA ARG A 134 -0.33 -27.17 11.11
C ARG A 134 -0.80 -28.29 12.02
N ILE A 135 -0.31 -28.28 13.26
CA ILE A 135 -0.71 -29.22 14.30
C ILE A 135 -1.83 -28.57 15.11
N THR A 136 -3.00 -29.20 15.12
CA THR A 136 -4.17 -28.73 15.88
C THR A 136 -4.11 -29.19 17.33
N GLY A 137 -4.65 -28.40 18.26
CA GLY A 137 -4.76 -28.78 19.67
C GLY A 137 -3.49 -28.58 20.50
N LEU A 138 -2.48 -27.88 19.96
CA LEU A 138 -1.31 -27.47 20.74
C LEU A 138 -1.70 -26.43 21.80
N GLU A 139 -1.15 -26.58 23.00
CA GLU A 139 -1.18 -25.55 24.03
C GLU A 139 0.04 -24.64 23.90
N PHE A 140 -0.19 -23.33 23.89
CA PHE A 140 0.86 -22.32 23.79
C PHE A 140 1.11 -21.68 25.15
N THR A 141 2.38 -21.63 25.54
CA THR A 141 2.85 -20.92 26.73
C THR A 141 3.49 -19.61 26.32
N TRP A 142 2.91 -18.51 26.80
CA TRP A 142 3.36 -17.15 26.55
C TRP A 142 4.23 -16.64 27.70
N LYS A 143 5.34 -15.98 27.37
CA LYS A 143 6.25 -15.42 28.37
C LYS A 143 6.82 -14.09 27.90
N LEU A 144 6.85 -13.14 28.82
CA LEU A 144 7.58 -11.89 28.66
C LEU A 144 9.05 -12.12 29.07
N GLU A 145 9.98 -11.92 28.14
CA GLU A 145 11.43 -12.12 28.39
C GLU A 145 12.12 -10.88 28.96
N LYS A 146 11.55 -9.68 28.75
CA LYS A 146 12.13 -8.39 29.17
C LYS A 146 11.05 -7.42 29.68
N ALA A 147 11.45 -6.44 30.49
CA ALA A 147 10.56 -5.33 30.85
C ALA A 147 10.29 -4.45 29.62
N GLY A 148 9.06 -3.94 29.51
CA GLY A 148 8.58 -3.16 28.37
C GLY A 148 7.05 -3.16 28.24
N GLY A 149 6.36 -3.98 29.05
CA GLY A 149 4.90 -4.07 29.08
C GLY A 149 4.42 -5.21 29.98
N THR A 150 3.16 -5.61 29.79
CA THR A 150 2.57 -6.82 30.39
C THR A 150 2.16 -7.80 29.30
N LEU A 151 2.18 -9.10 29.60
CA LEU A 151 1.71 -10.16 28.70
C LEU A 151 0.81 -11.11 29.47
N ASP A 152 -0.40 -11.37 28.97
CA ASP A 152 -1.31 -12.33 29.60
C ASP A 152 -1.08 -13.77 29.10
N ALA A 153 -1.78 -14.72 29.70
CA ALA A 153 -1.66 -16.15 29.35
C ALA A 153 -2.20 -16.50 27.96
N LYS A 154 -2.88 -15.57 27.28
CA LYS A 154 -3.44 -15.73 25.93
C LYS A 154 -2.61 -15.01 24.86
N GLY A 155 -1.50 -14.37 25.23
CA GLY A 155 -0.65 -13.65 24.29
C GLY A 155 -1.08 -12.19 24.05
N LEU A 156 -1.94 -11.61 24.88
CA LEU A 156 -2.24 -10.17 24.82
C LEU A 156 -1.10 -9.40 25.48
N PHE A 157 -0.29 -8.73 24.67
CA PHE A 157 0.74 -7.80 25.12
C PHE A 157 0.16 -6.40 25.28
N THR A 158 0.49 -5.70 26.37
CA THR A 158 0.17 -4.27 26.56
C THR A 158 1.47 -3.52 26.80
N ALA A 159 1.76 -2.53 25.95
CA ALA A 159 2.96 -1.71 26.05
C ALA A 159 3.00 -0.92 27.37
N GLY A 160 4.20 -0.69 27.91
CA GLY A 160 4.41 0.21 29.03
C GLY A 160 4.42 1.69 28.60
N HIS A 161 4.92 2.54 29.51
CA HIS A 161 5.11 3.98 29.26
C HIS A 161 6.43 4.33 28.56
N ASP A 162 7.39 3.40 28.54
CA ASP A 162 8.68 3.63 27.91
C ASP A 162 8.58 3.34 26.41
N SER A 163 8.84 4.36 25.58
CA SER A 163 8.96 4.20 24.12
C SER A 163 10.33 3.66 23.70
N GLY A 164 10.39 2.90 22.62
CA GLY A 164 11.62 2.36 22.04
C GLY A 164 11.44 0.98 21.41
N VAL A 165 12.54 0.42 20.90
CA VAL A 165 12.57 -0.94 20.33
C VAL A 165 12.90 -1.95 21.43
N PHE A 166 11.98 -2.88 21.70
CA PHE A 166 12.15 -3.97 22.64
C PHE A 166 12.36 -5.28 21.89
N SER A 167 13.63 -5.58 21.59
CA SER A 167 13.99 -6.80 20.83
C SER A 167 13.72 -8.08 21.62
N ASP A 168 13.15 -9.10 20.99
CA ASP A 168 12.89 -10.44 21.57
C ASP A 168 12.12 -10.40 22.90
N ILE A 169 11.13 -9.51 23.02
CA ILE A 169 10.40 -9.25 24.27
C ILE A 169 9.29 -10.28 24.54
N VAL A 170 8.56 -10.71 23.51
CA VAL A 170 7.50 -11.72 23.63
C VAL A 170 8.01 -13.05 23.13
N LYS A 171 7.90 -14.08 23.98
CA LYS A 171 8.22 -15.46 23.65
C LYS A 171 6.96 -16.32 23.69
N VAL A 172 6.80 -17.19 22.70
CA VAL A 172 5.81 -18.27 22.72
C VAL A 172 6.48 -19.62 22.55
N SER A 173 5.96 -20.62 23.25
CA SER A 173 6.45 -22.01 23.19
C SER A 173 5.29 -23.00 23.11
N ALA A 174 5.48 -24.11 22.43
CA ALA A 174 4.53 -25.22 22.38
C ALA A 174 5.26 -26.57 22.56
N SER A 175 4.51 -27.59 22.96
CA SER A 175 4.98 -28.96 23.13
C SER A 175 3.97 -29.94 22.54
N ASP A 176 4.44 -30.98 21.86
CA ASP A 176 3.64 -32.13 21.42
C ASP A 176 3.81 -33.36 22.35
N GLY A 177 4.53 -33.19 23.47
CA GLY A 177 4.86 -34.24 24.44
C GLY A 177 6.30 -34.74 24.32
N ASP A 178 6.81 -34.91 23.10
CA ASP A 178 8.17 -35.40 22.83
C ASP A 178 9.16 -34.26 22.53
N SER A 179 8.66 -33.13 22.01
CA SER A 179 9.47 -31.98 21.58
C SER A 179 8.92 -30.66 22.09
N ILE A 180 9.80 -29.75 22.49
CA ILE A 180 9.46 -28.35 22.80
C ILE A 180 10.11 -27.45 21.74
N ARG A 181 9.32 -26.52 21.21
CA ARG A 181 9.75 -25.49 20.25
C ARG A 181 9.30 -24.12 20.72
N SER A 182 10.06 -23.08 20.39
CA SER A 182 9.78 -21.71 20.82
C SER A 182 10.30 -20.66 19.84
N VAL A 183 9.65 -19.51 19.79
CA VAL A 183 10.04 -18.35 18.98
C VAL A 183 9.87 -17.06 19.79
N THR A 184 10.64 -16.03 19.45
CA THR A 184 10.55 -14.68 20.02
C THR A 184 10.18 -13.65 18.95
N THR A 185 9.54 -12.56 19.35
CA THR A 185 9.27 -11.39 18.50
C THR A 185 9.63 -10.10 19.24
N SER A 186 9.88 -9.04 18.46
CA SER A 186 10.23 -7.71 18.94
C SER A 186 9.02 -6.77 18.84
N VAL A 187 8.91 -5.85 19.80
CA VAL A 187 7.88 -4.80 19.78
C VAL A 187 8.55 -3.44 19.81
N THR A 188 8.16 -2.57 18.89
CA THR A 188 8.49 -1.14 18.93
C THR A 188 7.33 -0.38 19.57
N VAL A 189 7.59 0.27 20.70
CA VAL A 189 6.63 1.15 21.37
C VAL A 189 6.92 2.58 20.95
N GLU A 190 5.97 3.25 20.31
CA GLU A 190 6.14 4.62 19.85
C GLU A 190 5.73 5.66 20.91
N PRO A 191 6.44 6.79 21.00
CA PRO A 191 6.03 7.90 21.85
C PRO A 191 4.73 8.54 21.34
N ASP A 192 4.09 9.34 22.19
CA ASP A 192 3.04 10.25 21.73
C ASP A 192 3.63 11.26 20.75
N ARG A 193 2.93 11.50 19.64
CA ARG A 193 3.38 12.36 18.54
C ARG A 193 2.34 13.43 18.21
N ILE A 194 2.80 14.47 17.54
CA ILE A 194 1.94 15.52 16.99
C ILE A 194 2.31 15.77 15.53
N ALA A 195 1.34 16.18 14.73
CA ALA A 195 1.56 16.77 13.42
C ALA A 195 1.39 18.29 13.50
N PHE A 196 2.08 19.01 12.62
CA PHE A 196 1.94 20.45 12.50
C PHE A 196 2.45 20.97 11.17
N LEU A 197 2.05 22.18 10.83
CA LEU A 197 2.47 22.89 9.63
C LEU A 197 3.63 23.84 9.97
N SER A 198 4.72 23.78 9.20
CA SER A 198 5.93 24.59 9.46
C SER A 198 6.52 25.23 8.22
N ARG A 199 7.14 26.41 8.40
CA ARG A 199 7.97 27.10 7.38
C ARG A 199 9.49 26.98 7.64
N ARG A 200 9.94 26.12 8.56
CA ARG A 200 11.33 26.09 9.05
C ARG A 200 12.42 25.81 8.01
N ASP A 201 12.05 25.22 6.87
CA ASP A 201 12.98 24.86 5.80
C ASP A 201 13.02 25.85 4.62
N GLY A 202 12.46 27.07 4.79
CA GLY A 202 12.68 28.17 3.86
C GLY A 202 12.06 27.97 2.48
N ASN A 203 10.85 27.41 2.40
CA ASN A 203 10.10 27.31 1.15
C ASN A 203 9.95 28.71 0.52
N PRO A 204 10.42 28.94 -0.73
CA PRO A 204 10.41 30.26 -1.37
C PRO A 204 9.02 30.80 -1.73
N THR A 205 7.95 30.08 -1.38
CA THR A 205 6.56 30.35 -1.80
C THR A 205 5.61 30.70 -0.65
N ASP A 206 6.10 30.96 0.56
CA ASP A 206 5.29 31.11 1.80
C ASP A 206 4.43 29.87 2.17
N ALA A 207 4.56 28.77 1.43
CA ALA A 207 3.78 27.56 1.68
C ALA A 207 4.33 26.74 2.86
N HIS A 208 3.42 26.20 3.67
CA HIS A 208 3.73 25.39 4.84
C HIS A 208 3.97 23.93 4.44
N ASP A 209 4.87 23.25 5.14
CA ASP A 209 5.05 21.80 4.98
C ASP A 209 4.55 21.08 6.23
N LEU A 210 4.09 19.85 6.05
CA LEU A 210 3.65 18.98 7.13
C LEU A 210 4.87 18.36 7.82
N TYR A 211 4.91 18.48 9.14
CA TYR A 211 5.89 17.85 10.02
C TYR A 211 5.19 16.98 11.06
N ILE A 212 5.93 16.01 11.55
CA ILE A 212 5.60 15.28 12.78
C ILE A 212 6.73 15.44 13.79
N MET A 213 6.42 15.37 15.07
CA MET A 213 7.42 15.32 16.14
C MET A 213 6.86 14.59 17.36
N ASP A 214 7.74 14.21 18.28
CA ASP A 214 7.32 13.66 19.56
C ASP A 214 6.69 14.77 20.42
N ALA A 215 5.71 14.42 21.25
CA ALA A 215 4.96 15.38 22.08
C ALA A 215 5.83 16.07 23.15
N ASP A 216 7.09 15.65 23.32
CA ASP A 216 8.10 16.34 24.13
C ASP A 216 8.86 17.44 23.36
N GLY A 217 8.60 17.61 22.05
CA GLY A 217 9.22 18.58 21.16
C GLY A 217 10.47 18.07 20.44
N THR A 218 10.82 16.79 20.57
CA THR A 218 12.00 16.18 19.93
C THR A 218 11.63 15.44 18.63
N ASN A 219 12.65 14.99 17.89
CA ASN A 219 12.50 14.14 16.69
C ASN A 219 11.61 14.72 15.57
N ALA A 220 11.60 16.04 15.41
CA ALA A 220 10.87 16.68 14.33
C ALA A 220 11.33 16.19 12.94
N LYS A 221 10.37 15.68 12.15
CA LYS A 221 10.57 15.11 10.82
C LYS A 221 9.60 15.74 9.84
N ARG A 222 10.13 16.20 8.70
CA ARG A 222 9.33 16.71 7.58
C ARG A 222 8.73 15.55 6.78
N LEU A 223 7.45 15.64 6.44
CA LEU A 223 6.75 14.62 5.65
C LEU A 223 6.40 15.07 4.24
N THR A 224 6.19 16.38 4.00
CA THR A 224 5.81 16.89 2.68
C THR A 224 6.75 17.98 2.18
N THR A 225 6.78 18.18 0.85
CA THR A 225 7.41 19.34 0.22
C THR A 225 6.41 20.05 -0.70
N GLY A 226 6.26 21.38 -0.52
CA GLY A 226 5.55 22.25 -1.45
C GLY A 226 4.08 22.50 -1.12
N GLY A 227 3.76 22.75 0.15
CA GLY A 227 2.44 23.19 0.58
C GLY A 227 1.56 22.04 1.08
N ALA A 228 1.20 22.09 2.36
CA ALA A 228 0.20 21.26 3.01
C ALA A 228 -0.62 22.15 3.95
N PHE A 229 -1.93 21.88 4.03
CA PHE A 229 -2.87 22.58 4.88
C PHE A 229 -3.80 21.58 5.56
N ASP A 230 -4.31 21.96 6.72
CA ASP A 230 -5.34 21.26 7.50
C ASP A 230 -5.14 19.74 7.62
N PRO A 231 -4.02 19.28 8.22
CA PRO A 231 -3.75 17.86 8.31
C PRO A 231 -4.67 17.19 9.35
N SER A 232 -5.14 15.98 9.05
CA SER A 232 -5.87 15.15 10.00
C SER A 232 -5.36 13.72 10.01
N TRP A 233 -5.17 13.18 11.20
CA TRP A 233 -4.67 11.82 11.39
C TRP A 233 -5.74 10.76 11.16
N SER A 234 -5.34 9.65 10.55
CA SER A 234 -6.13 8.44 10.59
C SER A 234 -6.20 7.88 12.02
N PRO A 235 -7.30 7.21 12.42
CA PRO A 235 -7.47 6.72 13.80
C PRO A 235 -6.47 5.65 14.23
N ASP A 236 -5.81 5.01 13.26
CA ASP A 236 -4.73 4.04 13.48
C ASP A 236 -3.36 4.69 13.75
N GLY A 237 -3.24 6.02 13.63
CA GLY A 237 -2.01 6.79 13.88
C GLY A 237 -0.92 6.61 12.81
N ARG A 238 -1.25 6.03 11.65
CA ARG A 238 -0.28 5.67 10.60
C ARG A 238 -0.32 6.58 9.36
N ARG A 239 -1.39 7.34 9.17
CA ARG A 239 -1.61 8.17 7.98
C ARG A 239 -2.14 9.55 8.35
N MET A 240 -1.95 10.50 7.45
CA MET A 240 -2.54 11.82 7.52
C MET A 240 -3.17 12.20 6.18
N ILE A 241 -4.40 12.68 6.23
CA ILE A 241 -5.01 13.41 5.12
C ILE A 241 -4.66 14.89 5.23
N TYR A 242 -4.43 15.57 4.12
CA TYR A 242 -4.15 17.00 4.09
C TYR A 242 -4.61 17.62 2.77
N TYR A 243 -4.88 18.92 2.78
CA TYR A 243 -5.22 19.68 1.59
C TYR A 243 -3.98 20.20 0.86
N ARG A 244 -3.99 20.08 -0.48
CA ARG A 244 -3.00 20.66 -1.37
C ARG A 244 -3.56 20.91 -2.76
N ASN A 245 -3.49 22.15 -3.24
CA ASN A 245 -3.81 22.58 -4.61
C ASN A 245 -5.14 22.01 -5.14
N GLY A 246 -6.24 22.21 -4.41
CA GLY A 246 -7.56 21.72 -4.83
C GLY A 246 -7.80 20.23 -4.58
N THR A 247 -6.85 19.51 -3.97
CA THR A 247 -6.95 18.06 -3.74
C THR A 247 -6.73 17.68 -2.29
N PHE A 248 -7.47 16.70 -1.79
CA PHE A 248 -7.07 15.99 -0.58
C PHE A 248 -6.08 14.89 -0.92
N ARG A 249 -4.98 14.86 -0.18
CA ARG A 249 -3.93 13.87 -0.31
C ARG A 249 -3.73 13.13 0.99
N VAL A 250 -3.25 11.90 0.91
CA VAL A 250 -2.92 11.09 2.08
C VAL A 250 -1.44 10.75 2.06
N VAL A 251 -0.79 10.91 3.21
CA VAL A 251 0.61 10.55 3.43
C VAL A 251 0.74 9.60 4.62
N ASN A 252 1.67 8.65 4.57
CA ASN A 252 2.04 7.85 5.74
C ASN A 252 2.87 8.67 6.75
N ASP A 253 2.90 8.25 8.01
CA ASP A 253 3.74 8.86 9.04
C ASP A 253 5.26 8.64 8.81
N ASP A 254 5.63 7.66 7.98
CA ASP A 254 6.98 7.48 7.47
C ASP A 254 7.32 8.40 6.27
N GLY A 255 6.33 8.96 5.59
CA GLY A 255 6.48 9.78 4.39
C GLY A 255 6.59 9.00 3.07
N ASP A 256 6.53 7.67 3.10
CA ASP A 256 6.85 6.80 1.94
C ASP A 256 5.66 6.51 1.02
N TRP A 257 4.43 6.83 1.46
CA TRP A 257 3.22 6.69 0.64
C TRP A 257 2.55 8.05 0.46
N LEU A 258 2.24 8.40 -0.79
CA LEU A 258 1.53 9.63 -1.16
C LEU A 258 0.45 9.29 -2.19
N SER A 259 -0.81 9.48 -1.84
CA SER A 259 -1.95 9.30 -2.75
C SER A 259 -2.82 10.53 -2.80
N THR A 260 -3.52 10.73 -3.91
CA THR A 260 -4.62 11.71 -3.99
C THR A 260 -5.90 10.96 -3.67
N LEU A 261 -6.63 11.42 -2.66
CA LEU A 261 -7.89 10.81 -2.23
C LEU A 261 -9.09 11.48 -2.91
N LEU A 262 -9.07 12.80 -3.02
CA LEU A 262 -10.17 13.58 -3.58
C LEU A 262 -9.61 14.66 -4.49
N SER A 263 -10.14 14.77 -5.71
CA SER A 263 -9.76 15.79 -6.68
C SER A 263 -11.02 16.46 -7.22
N GLU A 264 -11.35 17.62 -6.65
CA GLU A 264 -12.56 18.38 -7.01
C GLU A 264 -12.26 19.56 -7.93
N ILE A 265 -13.26 19.98 -8.69
CA ILE A 265 -13.21 21.23 -9.47
C ILE A 265 -13.38 22.48 -8.60
N PHE A 266 -13.88 22.31 -7.37
CA PHE A 266 -14.07 23.33 -6.36
C PHE A 266 -13.10 23.10 -5.19
N ARG A 267 -12.85 24.15 -4.42
CA ARG A 267 -11.99 24.07 -3.24
C ARG A 267 -12.64 23.18 -2.18
N VAL A 268 -11.82 22.38 -1.50
CA VAL A 268 -12.19 21.53 -0.36
C VAL A 268 -11.13 21.67 0.73
N GLU A 269 -11.51 21.68 1.99
CA GLU A 269 -10.61 21.98 3.11
C GLU A 269 -11.02 21.29 4.41
N ASN A 270 -10.18 21.42 5.46
CA ASN A 270 -10.43 20.89 6.79
C ASN A 270 -10.95 19.43 6.81
N PRO A 271 -10.24 18.49 6.17
CA PRO A 271 -10.63 17.08 6.22
C PRO A 271 -10.44 16.53 7.63
N ALA A 272 -11.38 15.71 8.10
CA ALA A 272 -11.27 15.01 9.38
C ALA A 272 -11.74 13.55 9.28
N TRP A 273 -10.88 12.63 9.73
CA TRP A 273 -11.18 11.20 9.80
C TRP A 273 -12.23 10.87 10.85
N SER A 274 -13.16 10.00 10.51
CA SER A 274 -14.06 9.38 11.48
C SER A 274 -13.28 8.46 12.42
N PRO A 275 -13.70 8.26 13.68
CA PRO A 275 -12.94 7.48 14.67
C PRO A 275 -12.77 5.98 14.34
N ASP A 276 -13.64 5.45 13.49
CA ASP A 276 -13.60 4.07 12.97
C ASP A 276 -12.74 3.95 11.69
N GLY A 277 -12.35 5.08 11.11
CA GLY A 277 -11.49 5.13 9.92
C GLY A 277 -12.23 4.92 8.59
N THR A 278 -13.57 4.91 8.59
CA THR A 278 -14.38 4.58 7.41
C THR A 278 -14.82 5.81 6.61
N LYS A 279 -14.81 7.01 7.21
CA LYS A 279 -15.34 8.24 6.62
C LYS A 279 -14.41 9.43 6.82
N ILE A 280 -14.55 10.41 5.94
CA ILE A 280 -13.92 11.73 6.05
C ILE A 280 -15.03 12.77 6.03
N THR A 281 -15.05 13.66 7.02
CA THR A 281 -15.81 14.91 6.94
C THR A 281 -14.91 16.01 6.41
N TYR A 282 -15.46 16.97 5.68
CA TYR A 282 -14.69 18.07 5.09
C TYR A 282 -15.60 19.25 4.76
N GLN A 283 -15.02 20.43 4.60
CA GLN A 283 -15.73 21.60 4.09
C GLN A 283 -15.57 21.70 2.56
N SER A 284 -16.65 22.06 1.87
CA SER A 284 -16.68 22.18 0.41
C SER A 284 -17.21 23.53 -0.03
N PHE A 285 -16.60 24.07 -1.09
CA PHE A 285 -16.99 25.31 -1.75
C PHE A 285 -17.92 25.08 -2.95
N GLU A 286 -18.40 23.86 -3.17
CA GLU A 286 -19.24 23.48 -4.34
C GLU A 286 -20.45 24.40 -4.54
N HIS A 287 -21.05 24.89 -3.45
CA HIS A 287 -22.29 25.68 -3.47
C HIS A 287 -22.08 27.16 -3.09
N ALA A 288 -20.82 27.63 -3.09
CA ALA A 288 -20.52 29.04 -2.88
C ALA A 288 -21.09 29.87 -4.05
N ARG A 289 -22.06 30.75 -3.77
CA ARG A 289 -22.66 31.65 -4.76
C ARG A 289 -21.59 32.64 -5.27
N ASP A 290 -21.56 32.89 -6.58
CA ASP A 290 -20.57 33.59 -7.42
C ASP A 290 -19.98 34.96 -6.97
N ASN A 291 -20.30 35.45 -5.78
CA ASN A 291 -19.57 36.56 -5.15
C ASN A 291 -18.81 35.98 -3.95
N GLU A 292 -17.48 36.02 -4.02
CA GLU A 292 -16.51 35.50 -3.04
C GLU A 292 -16.73 35.98 -1.59
N ASP A 293 -17.63 36.94 -1.35
CA ASP A 293 -17.99 37.47 -0.03
C ASP A 293 -19.36 37.03 0.51
N GLN A 294 -20.18 36.25 -0.22
CA GLN A 294 -21.58 35.96 0.19
C GLN A 294 -22.12 34.54 -0.08
N GLY A 295 -21.28 33.59 -0.50
CA GLY A 295 -21.65 32.18 -0.66
C GLY A 295 -21.00 31.28 0.38
N GLY A 296 -21.77 30.69 1.29
CA GLY A 296 -21.26 29.86 2.37
C GLY A 296 -20.70 28.50 1.91
N THR A 297 -19.65 28.05 2.59
CA THR A 297 -19.15 26.66 2.57
C THR A 297 -20.14 25.73 3.25
N GLU A 298 -20.07 24.44 2.91
CA GLU A 298 -20.94 23.42 3.50
C GLU A 298 -20.13 22.21 3.95
N ILE A 299 -20.61 21.53 4.99
CA ILE A 299 -20.00 20.31 5.52
C ILE A 299 -20.49 19.11 4.72
N TYR A 300 -19.54 18.31 4.27
CA TYR A 300 -19.78 17.03 3.62
C TYR A 300 -19.19 15.91 4.46
N VAL A 301 -19.75 14.73 4.26
CA VAL A 301 -19.15 13.46 4.63
C VAL A 301 -19.00 12.65 3.37
N MET A 302 -17.85 12.03 3.21
CA MET A 302 -17.61 11.01 2.22
C MET A 302 -17.12 9.77 2.93
N ASP A 303 -17.23 8.63 2.26
CA ASP A 303 -16.40 7.51 2.67
C ASP A 303 -14.94 7.93 2.51
N VAL A 304 -14.04 7.31 3.28
CA VAL A 304 -12.56 7.50 3.20
C VAL A 304 -11.96 7.19 1.83
N ASP A 305 -12.86 6.89 0.91
CA ASP A 305 -12.80 6.38 -0.42
C ASP A 305 -12.98 7.46 -1.48
N GLY A 306 -13.50 8.61 -1.07
CA GLY A 306 -13.84 9.70 -1.95
C GLY A 306 -15.24 9.55 -2.56
N GLY A 307 -15.87 8.37 -2.45
CA GLY A 307 -17.24 8.06 -2.84
C GLY A 307 -18.26 8.23 -1.72
N ASN A 308 -19.51 7.86 -2.01
CA ASN A 308 -20.69 8.02 -1.15
C ASN A 308 -20.77 9.39 -0.44
N ARG A 309 -20.55 10.45 -1.22
CA ARG A 309 -20.57 11.81 -0.72
C ARG A 309 -21.98 12.23 -0.33
N VAL A 310 -22.12 12.73 0.88
CA VAL A 310 -23.36 13.21 1.47
C VAL A 310 -23.10 14.61 2.01
N ARG A 311 -23.90 15.57 1.56
CA ARG A 311 -23.94 16.92 2.13
C ARG A 311 -24.67 16.86 3.46
N LEU A 312 -24.02 17.28 4.55
CA LEU A 312 -24.63 17.29 5.89
C LEU A 312 -25.36 18.60 6.20
N THR A 313 -24.85 19.72 5.68
CA THR A 313 -25.43 21.05 5.91
C THR A 313 -25.95 21.60 4.59
N ASP A 314 -27.16 22.15 4.62
CA ASP A 314 -27.76 22.85 3.48
C ASP A 314 -28.42 24.13 3.99
N ASN A 315 -27.60 25.16 4.17
CA ASN A 315 -28.04 26.45 4.64
C ASN A 315 -27.43 27.56 3.77
N SER A 316 -27.56 28.81 4.20
CA SER A 316 -26.97 29.95 3.47
C SER A 316 -25.80 30.57 4.23
N TRP A 317 -25.22 29.80 5.14
CA TRP A 317 -24.14 30.15 6.06
C TRP A 317 -22.87 29.43 5.62
N ARG A 318 -21.74 29.96 6.05
CA ARG A 318 -20.41 29.39 5.89
C ARG A 318 -20.18 28.41 7.02
N ASP A 319 -20.16 27.13 6.69
CA ASP A 319 -19.91 26.05 7.63
C ASP A 319 -18.49 25.47 7.43
N ASP A 320 -17.64 25.63 8.45
CA ASP A 320 -16.19 25.36 8.39
C ASP A 320 -15.69 24.51 9.57
N TYR A 321 -14.46 23.98 9.45
CA TYR A 321 -13.73 23.25 10.51
C TYR A 321 -14.51 22.07 11.13
N PRO A 322 -14.96 21.08 10.33
CA PRO A 322 -15.68 19.95 10.88
C PRO A 322 -14.78 19.00 11.68
N SER A 323 -15.32 18.45 12.78
CA SER A 323 -14.64 17.47 13.63
C SER A 323 -15.63 16.41 14.16
N TRP A 324 -15.21 15.15 14.14
CA TRP A 324 -16.05 14.03 14.59
C TRP A 324 -16.10 13.89 16.11
N SER A 325 -17.26 13.52 16.63
CA SER A 325 -17.35 12.97 17.99
C SER A 325 -16.63 11.62 18.07
N ALA A 326 -16.15 11.24 19.26
CA ALA A 326 -15.36 10.03 19.46
C ALA A 326 -16.11 8.72 19.11
N ASP A 327 -17.44 8.73 19.13
CA ASP A 327 -18.31 7.62 18.73
C ASP A 327 -18.64 7.61 17.23
N GLY A 328 -18.21 8.63 16.47
CA GLY A 328 -18.52 8.80 15.04
C GLY A 328 -19.98 9.18 14.75
N GLY A 329 -20.80 9.42 15.77
CA GLY A 329 -22.22 9.69 15.58
C GLY A 329 -22.55 11.14 15.22
N LYS A 330 -21.65 12.09 15.47
CA LYS A 330 -21.88 13.53 15.30
C LYS A 330 -20.68 14.24 14.71
N VAL A 331 -20.95 15.38 14.09
CA VAL A 331 -19.95 16.33 13.58
C VAL A 331 -20.18 17.69 14.23
N VAL A 332 -19.12 18.28 14.81
CA VAL A 332 -19.10 19.67 15.27
C VAL A 332 -18.42 20.54 14.22
N PHE A 333 -18.87 21.78 14.04
CA PHE A 333 -18.31 22.71 13.06
C PHE A 333 -18.59 24.17 13.46
N MET A 334 -17.95 25.12 12.80
CA MET A 334 -18.18 26.57 12.94
C MET A 334 -19.15 27.04 11.85
N SER A 335 -20.09 27.94 12.18
CA SER A 335 -21.07 28.50 11.23
C SER A 335 -21.30 30.01 11.45
N ASP A 336 -21.45 30.78 10.37
CA ASP A 336 -21.71 32.24 10.38
C ASP A 336 -23.18 32.61 10.12
N SER A 337 -24.11 32.20 11.00
CA SER A 337 -25.55 32.43 10.79
C SER A 337 -25.90 33.87 10.36
N GLN A 338 -26.56 34.02 9.20
CA GLN A 338 -26.96 35.32 8.64
C GLN A 338 -27.79 36.14 9.64
N GLY A 339 -27.19 37.22 10.15
CA GLY A 339 -27.87 38.22 10.99
C GLY A 339 -27.04 38.79 12.14
N ASP A 340 -26.03 38.05 12.64
CA ASP A 340 -25.32 38.41 13.88
C ASP A 340 -23.82 38.76 13.74
N GLU A 341 -23.25 38.70 12.51
CA GLU A 341 -21.80 38.94 12.24
C GLU A 341 -20.84 38.13 13.14
N LYS A 342 -21.28 36.98 13.67
CA LYS A 342 -20.47 36.19 14.63
C LYS A 342 -20.44 34.71 14.26
N GLU A 343 -19.24 34.14 14.28
CA GLU A 343 -18.97 32.72 14.08
C GLU A 343 -19.35 31.95 15.36
N GLN A 344 -20.21 30.93 15.21
CA GLN A 344 -20.70 30.11 16.33
C GLN A 344 -20.43 28.63 16.06
N ILE A 345 -20.35 27.84 17.13
CA ILE A 345 -20.15 26.39 17.05
C ILE A 345 -21.51 25.70 16.95
N TYR A 346 -21.65 24.78 15.99
CA TYR A 346 -22.81 23.95 15.73
C TYR A 346 -22.46 22.46 15.78
N VAL A 347 -23.47 21.63 16.02
CA VAL A 347 -23.37 20.17 15.96
C VAL A 347 -24.50 19.63 15.10
N VAL A 348 -24.19 18.64 14.26
CA VAL A 348 -25.13 17.86 13.45
C VAL A 348 -24.85 16.37 13.63
N ASP A 349 -25.87 15.53 13.51
CA ASP A 349 -25.67 14.09 13.48
C ASP A 349 -25.01 13.68 12.14
N ALA A 350 -24.31 12.54 12.13
CA ALA A 350 -23.57 12.06 10.96
C ALA A 350 -24.45 11.75 9.73
N ASP A 351 -25.77 11.69 9.89
CA ASP A 351 -26.76 11.52 8.83
C ASP A 351 -27.40 12.85 8.37
N GLY A 352 -26.95 13.99 8.92
CA GLY A 352 -27.47 15.33 8.63
C GLY A 352 -28.66 15.74 9.51
N ALA A 353 -29.11 14.88 10.43
CA ALA A 353 -30.21 15.22 11.34
C ALA A 353 -29.74 16.10 12.52
N ASN A 354 -30.72 16.66 13.24
CA ASN A 354 -30.53 17.32 14.54
C ASN A 354 -29.48 18.46 14.57
N LEU A 355 -29.37 19.22 13.48
CA LEU A 355 -28.56 20.43 13.43
C LEU A 355 -28.95 21.41 14.55
N ARG A 356 -27.98 21.79 15.39
CA ARG A 356 -28.18 22.70 16.52
C ARG A 356 -26.95 23.55 16.84
N GLN A 357 -27.19 24.77 17.30
CA GLN A 357 -26.17 25.68 17.81
C GLN A 357 -25.73 25.29 19.24
N VAL A 358 -24.45 25.48 19.56
CA VAL A 358 -23.83 25.17 20.86
C VAL A 358 -23.38 26.43 21.61
N THR A 359 -22.80 27.40 20.90
CA THR A 359 -22.34 28.68 21.49
C THR A 359 -23.28 29.81 21.14
N GLY A 360 -23.46 30.80 22.02
CA GLY A 360 -24.34 31.97 21.79
C GLY A 360 -23.67 33.33 21.91
N THR A 361 -22.36 33.37 22.16
CA THR A 361 -21.59 34.61 22.39
C THR A 361 -20.15 34.43 21.92
N GLY A 362 -19.47 35.54 21.62
CA GLY A 362 -18.09 35.52 21.11
C GLY A 362 -18.04 35.16 19.62
N ASP A 363 -16.86 35.28 19.03
CA ASP A 363 -16.54 34.83 17.68
C ASP A 363 -15.71 33.55 17.82
N ASN A 364 -16.24 32.41 17.39
CA ASN A 364 -15.74 31.09 17.78
C ASN A 364 -15.33 30.25 16.57
N THR A 365 -14.17 29.59 16.65
CA THR A 365 -13.58 28.86 15.52
C THR A 365 -12.85 27.58 15.94
N ALA A 366 -12.52 26.73 14.97
CA ALA A 366 -11.76 25.48 15.10
C ALA A 366 -12.21 24.60 16.30
N PRO A 367 -13.48 24.16 16.32
CA PRO A 367 -13.97 23.29 17.39
C PRO A 367 -13.42 21.86 17.28
N ALA A 368 -13.09 21.25 18.41
CA ALA A 368 -12.70 19.84 18.49
C ALA A 368 -13.27 19.15 19.73
N TRP A 369 -13.66 17.88 19.56
CA TRP A 369 -14.15 17.03 20.65
C TRP A 369 -13.01 16.51 21.53
N SER A 370 -13.25 16.45 22.84
CA SER A 370 -12.43 15.63 23.74
C SER A 370 -12.58 14.15 23.39
N HIS A 371 -11.57 13.34 23.71
CA HIS A 371 -11.57 11.91 23.40
C HIS A 371 -12.78 11.14 23.99
N ASP A 372 -13.29 11.58 25.13
CA ASP A 372 -14.46 11.02 25.79
C ASP A 372 -15.81 11.60 25.29
N GLY A 373 -15.78 12.56 24.36
CA GLY A 373 -16.95 13.25 23.84
C GLY A 373 -17.66 14.18 24.84
N SER A 374 -17.11 14.41 26.04
CA SER A 374 -17.76 15.20 27.09
C SER A 374 -17.61 16.71 26.92
N GLN A 375 -16.59 17.17 26.20
CA GLN A 375 -16.26 18.58 26.07
C GLN A 375 -15.88 18.95 24.63
N LEU A 376 -16.06 20.22 24.32
CA LEU A 376 -15.55 20.86 23.11
C LEU A 376 -14.49 21.88 23.50
N VAL A 377 -13.39 21.90 22.75
CA VAL A 377 -12.37 22.96 22.77
C VAL A 377 -12.50 23.79 21.50
N PHE A 378 -12.31 25.11 21.59
CA PHE A 378 -12.41 26.03 20.46
C PHE A 378 -11.65 27.32 20.72
N GLY A 379 -11.25 28.02 19.67
CA GLY A 379 -10.76 29.39 19.75
C GLY A 379 -11.93 30.36 19.89
N SER A 380 -11.83 31.35 20.78
CA SER A 380 -12.85 32.40 20.92
C SER A 380 -12.24 33.78 21.06
N ARG A 381 -12.84 34.75 20.37
CA ARG A 381 -12.53 36.19 20.45
C ARG A 381 -13.65 36.92 21.22
N PRO A 382 -13.45 37.26 22.51
CA PRO A 382 -14.45 37.98 23.29
C PRO A 382 -14.40 39.50 23.06
N GLY A 383 -15.18 40.03 22.12
CA GLY A 383 -15.35 41.48 21.92
C GLY A 383 -14.24 42.16 21.12
N PRO A 384 -13.91 43.46 21.34
CA PRO A 384 -13.13 44.29 20.41
C PRO A 384 -11.63 43.96 20.33
N TYR A 385 -11.14 42.94 21.05
CA TYR A 385 -9.73 42.52 21.02
C TYR A 385 -9.43 41.75 19.75
N ASP A 386 -8.29 42.00 19.09
CA ASP A 386 -7.90 41.33 17.82
C ASP A 386 -7.38 39.89 17.97
N TYR A 387 -7.51 39.26 19.15
CA TYR A 387 -6.81 38.00 19.46
C TYR A 387 -7.73 36.93 20.05
N TYR A 388 -7.50 35.68 19.64
CA TYR A 388 -8.19 34.49 20.13
C TYR A 388 -7.60 33.97 21.46
N THR A 389 -8.48 33.32 22.23
CA THR A 389 -8.20 32.53 23.44
C THR A 389 -8.76 31.12 23.27
N ILE A 390 -8.14 30.12 23.88
CA ILE A 390 -8.69 28.76 23.90
C ILE A 390 -9.74 28.66 25.01
N ASN A 391 -10.89 28.09 24.67
CA ASN A 391 -12.06 27.96 25.54
C ASN A 391 -12.58 26.53 25.55
N LEU A 392 -13.28 26.18 26.63
CA LEU A 392 -13.99 24.91 26.79
C LEU A 392 -15.47 25.12 27.04
N ILE A 393 -16.29 24.22 26.51
CA ILE A 393 -17.70 24.07 26.87
C ILE A 393 -18.02 22.59 27.10
N ASP A 394 -18.94 22.31 28.02
CA ASP A 394 -19.53 20.98 28.18
C ASP A 394 -20.40 20.67 26.95
N ALA A 395 -20.12 19.58 26.26
CA ALA A 395 -20.77 19.27 25.00
C ALA A 395 -22.25 18.86 25.16
N ALA A 396 -22.64 18.42 26.36
CA ALA A 396 -24.03 18.12 26.71
C ALA A 396 -24.83 19.39 27.07
N ALA A 397 -24.15 20.51 27.34
CA ALA A 397 -24.81 21.73 27.73
C ALA A 397 -25.20 22.57 26.51
N GLU A 398 -26.49 22.56 26.15
CA GLU A 398 -27.07 23.38 25.07
C GLU A 398 -26.76 24.89 25.19
N THR A 399 -26.44 25.37 26.39
CA THR A 399 -26.01 26.74 26.69
C THR A 399 -24.95 26.79 27.81
N GLY A 400 -24.01 25.84 27.83
CA GLY A 400 -23.01 25.70 28.89
C GLY A 400 -22.15 26.94 29.14
N ALA A 401 -21.64 27.10 30.36
CA ALA A 401 -20.72 28.20 30.69
C ALA A 401 -19.39 28.00 29.96
N ILE A 402 -19.12 28.87 28.98
CA ILE A 402 -17.83 28.92 28.28
C ILE A 402 -16.73 29.29 29.30
N ARG A 403 -15.69 28.46 29.37
CA ARG A 403 -14.53 28.67 30.25
C ARG A 403 -13.29 28.95 29.41
N ALA A 404 -12.79 30.19 29.45
CA ALA A 404 -11.47 30.52 28.90
C ALA A 404 -10.38 29.81 29.72
N ILE A 405 -9.48 29.11 29.02
CA ILE A 405 -8.37 28.37 29.63
C ILE A 405 -7.00 28.96 29.28
N THR A 406 -6.91 29.86 28.30
CA THR A 406 -5.73 30.69 28.07
C THR A 406 -6.03 32.17 28.34
N ILE A 407 -5.37 32.74 29.35
CA ILE A 407 -5.49 34.16 29.72
C ILE A 407 -4.11 34.72 30.11
N PRO A 408 -3.76 35.96 29.68
CA PRO A 408 -4.51 36.86 28.80
C PRO A 408 -4.53 36.38 27.32
N ALA A 409 -5.35 37.01 26.48
CA ALA A 409 -5.39 36.71 25.04
C ALA A 409 -4.05 37.01 24.36
N THR A 410 -3.41 35.97 23.83
CA THR A 410 -2.11 36.03 23.15
C THR A 410 -2.17 35.63 21.68
N GLY A 411 -3.37 35.46 21.13
CA GLY A 411 -3.58 34.94 19.78
C GLY A 411 -3.30 33.45 19.77
N ASP A 412 -4.20 32.68 20.39
CA ASP A 412 -4.10 31.23 20.49
C ASP A 412 -5.08 30.57 19.51
N TYR A 413 -4.59 29.69 18.66
CA TYR A 413 -5.29 29.13 17.51
C TYR A 413 -5.24 27.59 17.48
N ASP A 414 -6.19 27.00 16.74
CA ASP A 414 -6.22 25.58 16.34
C ASP A 414 -5.99 24.60 17.51
N PRO A 415 -6.86 24.58 18.53
CA PRO A 415 -6.69 23.66 19.65
C PRO A 415 -6.97 22.20 19.25
N SER A 416 -6.13 21.27 19.70
CA SER A 416 -6.28 19.82 19.50
C SER A 416 -6.11 19.05 20.80
N TRP A 417 -6.96 18.06 21.06
CA TRP A 417 -6.88 17.19 22.24
C TRP A 417 -5.86 16.07 22.09
N SER A 418 -5.25 15.68 23.20
CA SER A 418 -4.54 14.40 23.30
C SER A 418 -5.48 13.20 23.20
N GLY A 419 -4.93 12.06 22.80
CA GLY A 419 -5.69 10.81 22.63
C GLY A 419 -6.30 10.27 23.92
N ASP A 420 -5.83 10.68 25.10
CA ASP A 420 -6.42 10.39 26.40
C ASP A 420 -7.32 11.51 26.94
N GLY A 421 -7.33 12.68 26.28
CA GLY A 421 -8.09 13.86 26.68
C GLY A 421 -7.51 14.64 27.86
N GLU A 422 -6.26 14.39 28.29
CA GLU A 422 -5.65 15.07 29.43
C GLU A 422 -4.83 16.33 29.05
N GLU A 423 -4.40 16.45 27.80
CA GLU A 423 -3.60 17.57 27.28
C GLU A 423 -4.27 18.22 26.05
N ILE A 424 -3.94 19.49 25.82
CA ILE A 424 -4.41 20.30 24.69
C ILE A 424 -3.20 20.95 24.03
N LEU A 425 -3.03 20.71 22.73
CA LEU A 425 -2.13 21.43 21.84
C LEU A 425 -2.82 22.67 21.29
N PHE A 426 -2.05 23.72 21.01
CA PHE A 426 -2.53 24.91 20.29
C PHE A 426 -1.33 25.70 19.77
N ALA A 427 -1.55 26.55 18.77
CA ALA A 427 -0.53 27.47 18.25
C ALA A 427 -0.67 28.86 18.88
N SER A 428 0.42 29.57 19.17
CA SER A 428 0.36 30.84 19.92
C SER A 428 1.49 31.81 19.60
N TYR A 429 1.20 33.11 19.69
CA TYR A 429 2.19 34.19 19.61
C TYR A 429 2.76 34.60 20.97
N ARG A 430 2.47 33.86 22.04
CA ARG A 430 2.77 34.24 23.44
C ARG A 430 4.22 34.60 23.73
N ASP A 431 5.20 33.87 23.17
CA ASP A 431 6.63 34.17 23.35
C ASP A 431 7.25 34.89 22.15
N SER A 432 6.41 35.37 21.21
CA SER A 432 6.85 36.27 20.15
C SER A 432 7.09 37.66 20.74
N THR A 433 8.17 38.32 20.34
CA THR A 433 8.39 39.73 20.69
C THR A 433 7.49 40.61 19.83
N PHE A 434 6.18 40.48 19.96
CA PHE A 434 5.22 41.33 19.26
C PHE A 434 5.21 42.71 19.91
N ARG A 435 5.93 43.67 19.34
CA ARG A 435 5.71 45.10 19.58
C ARG A 435 5.13 45.70 18.30
N GLN A 436 4.12 46.56 18.44
CA GLN A 436 3.63 47.42 17.36
C GLN A 436 4.81 48.15 16.72
N ALA A 437 5.31 47.62 15.61
CA ALA A 437 6.33 48.29 14.81
C ALA A 437 5.59 49.17 13.81
N SER A 438 5.43 50.45 14.16
CA SER A 438 5.36 51.49 13.15
C SER A 438 6.66 51.44 12.34
N GLU A 439 6.54 51.13 11.04
CA GLU A 439 7.52 51.41 9.99
C GLU A 439 9.01 51.16 10.33
N SER A 440 9.46 49.91 10.30
CA SER A 440 10.72 49.46 9.66
C SER A 440 11.08 48.02 10.09
N GLU A 441 11.15 47.12 9.11
CA GLU A 441 11.81 45.80 9.06
C GLU A 441 12.47 45.22 10.35
N GLU A 442 11.70 44.91 11.39
CA GLU A 442 12.10 43.89 12.38
C GLU A 442 11.37 42.57 12.00
N ARG A 443 12.16 41.51 11.72
CA ARG A 443 11.63 40.15 11.48
C ARG A 443 10.81 39.71 12.70
N LEU A 444 9.50 39.65 12.53
CA LEU A 444 8.57 39.11 13.52
C LEU A 444 8.93 37.63 13.78
N ARG A 445 9.01 37.23 15.06
CA ARG A 445 9.03 35.80 15.44
C ARG A 445 7.77 35.13 14.92
N GLY A 446 7.89 33.91 14.38
CA GLY A 446 6.77 33.12 13.89
C GLY A 446 5.84 32.62 15.01
N LEU A 447 4.72 32.02 14.62
CA LEU A 447 3.79 31.31 15.53
C LEU A 447 4.48 30.05 16.05
N ASP A 448 4.32 29.70 17.33
CA ASP A 448 4.91 28.50 17.92
C ASP A 448 3.83 27.58 18.48
N ILE A 449 4.15 26.28 18.62
CA ILE A 449 3.24 25.26 19.15
C ILE A 449 3.46 25.11 20.65
N TYR A 450 2.36 25.11 21.38
CA TYR A 450 2.31 24.93 22.82
C TYR A 450 1.42 23.75 23.17
N ILE A 451 1.67 23.21 24.35
CA ILE A 451 0.85 22.19 24.98
C ILE A 451 0.55 22.61 26.42
N MET A 452 -0.64 22.24 26.90
CA MET A 452 -1.08 22.49 28.26
C MET A 452 -1.93 21.33 28.78
N GLU A 453 -2.10 21.24 30.09
CA GLU A 453 -3.09 20.34 30.68
C GLU A 453 -4.51 20.81 30.33
N ARG A 454 -5.48 19.89 30.30
CA ARG A 454 -6.94 20.14 30.22
C ARG A 454 -7.43 21.22 31.19
N SER A 455 -6.72 21.40 32.31
CA SER A 455 -7.03 22.41 33.32
C SER A 455 -6.75 23.86 32.85
N GLY A 456 -5.90 24.06 31.84
CA GLY A 456 -5.32 25.34 31.40
C GLY A 456 -3.97 25.67 32.06
N LYS A 457 -3.36 24.71 32.76
CA LYS A 457 -2.08 24.88 33.49
C LYS A 457 -0.92 24.23 32.74
N ASN A 458 0.29 24.48 33.26
CA ASN A 458 1.54 23.86 32.80
C ASN A 458 1.80 24.04 31.30
N ILE A 459 1.49 25.24 30.81
CA ILE A 459 1.70 25.62 29.42
C ILE A 459 3.21 25.59 29.13
N ARG A 460 3.63 24.76 28.17
CA ARG A 460 5.01 24.64 27.70
C ARG A 460 5.08 24.76 26.18
N CYS A 461 6.17 25.36 25.71
CA CYS A 461 6.44 25.57 24.29
C CYS A 461 7.15 24.33 23.71
N LEU A 462 6.69 23.84 22.56
CA LEU A 462 7.26 22.69 21.85
C LEU A 462 8.17 23.11 20.69
N THR A 463 7.82 24.17 19.99
CA THR A 463 8.65 24.76 18.94
C THR A 463 9.16 26.11 19.42
N ASN A 464 10.45 26.40 19.26
CA ASN A 464 11.00 27.72 19.61
C ASN A 464 12.03 28.08 18.56
N ASN A 465 11.54 28.44 17.39
CA ASN A 465 12.35 28.83 16.25
C ASN A 465 11.72 30.04 15.55
N ASP A 466 12.43 30.62 14.57
CA ASP A 466 11.94 31.84 13.90
C ASP A 466 10.90 31.56 12.81
N ALA A 467 10.57 30.30 12.54
CA ALA A 467 9.57 29.92 11.55
C ALA A 467 8.16 29.99 12.11
N TRP A 468 7.18 30.06 11.21
CA TRP A 468 5.78 29.86 11.56
C TRP A 468 5.52 28.37 11.71
N ASP A 469 5.09 27.95 12.90
CA ASP A 469 4.65 26.62 13.27
C ASP A 469 3.20 26.71 13.79
N GLY A 470 2.25 26.08 13.09
CA GLY A 470 0.83 26.23 13.36
C GLY A 470 0.00 25.02 12.95
N SER A 471 -1.31 25.12 13.20
CA SER A 471 -2.29 24.05 13.01
C SER A 471 -1.81 22.70 13.57
N PRO A 472 -1.53 22.62 14.88
CA PRO A 472 -1.06 21.38 15.49
C PRO A 472 -2.22 20.39 15.67
N HIS A 473 -1.98 19.14 15.33
CA HIS A 473 -2.91 18.03 15.52
C HIS A 473 -2.26 16.90 16.28
N TRP A 474 -2.91 16.42 17.34
CA TRP A 474 -2.42 15.28 18.09
C TRP A 474 -2.53 13.99 17.26
N ALA A 475 -1.49 13.16 17.27
CA ALA A 475 -1.52 11.88 16.61
C ALA A 475 -2.22 10.83 17.49
N PRO A 476 -3.24 10.11 17.01
CA PRO A 476 -3.74 8.92 17.68
C PRO A 476 -2.58 7.94 17.92
N ARG A 477 -2.55 7.30 19.09
CA ARG A 477 -1.56 6.25 19.38
C ARG A 477 -1.75 5.10 18.40
N LYS A 478 -0.65 4.57 17.84
CA LYS A 478 -0.69 3.45 16.90
C LYS A 478 -1.47 2.28 17.51
N ARG A 479 -2.59 1.93 16.88
CA ARG A 479 -3.48 0.84 17.34
C ARG A 479 -2.93 -0.53 16.92
N ARG A 480 -3.49 -1.56 17.56
CA ARG A 480 -3.16 -2.96 17.32
C ARG A 480 -3.30 -3.34 15.85
N LEU A 481 -2.48 -4.29 15.41
CA LEU A 481 -2.66 -5.02 14.17
C LEU A 481 -3.58 -6.21 14.42
N GLU A 482 -4.51 -6.48 13.51
CA GLU A 482 -5.30 -7.71 13.56
C GLU A 482 -4.45 -8.88 13.03
N ALA A 483 -4.39 -9.98 13.78
CA ALA A 483 -3.68 -11.20 13.41
C ALA A 483 -4.49 -12.43 13.86
N GLY A 484 -4.60 -13.42 12.96
CA GLY A 484 -5.21 -14.72 13.23
C GLY A 484 -4.22 -15.85 12.97
N ASP A 485 -4.57 -17.09 13.29
CA ASP A 485 -3.67 -18.25 13.10
C ASP A 485 -3.16 -18.34 11.65
N SER A 486 -3.96 -17.91 10.67
CA SER A 486 -3.61 -17.83 9.24
C SER A 486 -2.52 -16.80 8.91
N SER A 487 -2.25 -15.83 9.79
CA SER A 487 -1.19 -14.83 9.63
C SER A 487 0.21 -15.42 9.83
N ILE A 488 0.32 -16.61 10.44
CA ILE A 488 1.57 -17.30 10.71
C ILE A 488 1.94 -18.17 9.52
N VAL A 489 3.16 -18.03 8.99
CA VAL A 489 3.66 -18.78 7.84
C VAL A 489 4.83 -19.66 8.27
N PHE A 490 4.75 -20.95 7.99
CA PHE A 490 5.86 -21.90 8.17
C PHE A 490 6.50 -22.16 6.81
N PRO A 491 7.73 -21.71 6.55
CA PRO A 491 8.39 -22.01 5.29
C PRO A 491 8.80 -23.49 5.26
N ASP A 492 8.05 -24.33 4.54
CA ASP A 492 8.51 -25.50 3.76
C ASP A 492 7.31 -26.30 3.23
N ALA A 493 7.31 -26.60 1.92
CA ALA A 493 6.68 -27.80 1.35
C ALA A 493 7.12 -28.04 -0.11
N SER A 494 8.42 -28.26 -0.33
CA SER A 494 8.91 -28.69 -1.64
C SER A 494 8.89 -30.22 -1.80
N THR A 495 7.73 -30.90 -1.76
CA THR A 495 7.59 -32.27 -2.33
C THR A 495 6.14 -32.77 -2.43
N MET A 496 5.42 -32.37 -3.50
CA MET A 496 4.27 -33.14 -4.05
C MET A 496 4.32 -33.11 -5.58
N ALA A 497 3.86 -34.18 -6.22
CA ALA A 497 3.82 -34.29 -7.68
C ALA A 497 2.84 -33.27 -8.26
N ALA A 498 3.38 -32.26 -8.95
CA ALA A 498 2.63 -31.25 -9.65
C ALA A 498 1.64 -31.84 -10.68
N MET A 499 0.40 -31.35 -10.72
CA MET A 499 -0.48 -31.57 -11.86
C MET A 499 0.13 -30.91 -13.10
N ALA A 500 -0.17 -31.45 -14.28
CA ALA A 500 0.15 -30.72 -15.50
C ALA A 500 -0.74 -29.45 -15.56
N VAL A 501 -0.18 -28.34 -16.05
CA VAL A 501 -0.88 -27.05 -16.18
C VAL A 501 -2.27 -27.20 -16.83
N LYS A 502 -2.38 -28.05 -17.87
CA LYS A 502 -3.65 -28.31 -18.56
C LYS A 502 -4.76 -28.83 -17.64
N ASP A 503 -4.41 -29.65 -16.64
CA ASP A 503 -5.37 -30.30 -15.75
C ASP A 503 -5.83 -29.30 -14.67
N VAL A 504 -4.90 -28.46 -14.18
CA VAL A 504 -5.21 -27.32 -13.28
C VAL A 504 -6.17 -26.34 -13.94
N VAL A 505 -5.91 -25.99 -15.20
CA VAL A 505 -6.80 -25.11 -15.98
C VAL A 505 -8.18 -25.76 -16.12
N SER A 506 -8.23 -27.05 -16.45
CA SER A 506 -9.49 -27.76 -16.67
C SER A 506 -10.39 -27.82 -15.44
N SER A 507 -9.81 -27.93 -14.24
CA SER A 507 -10.56 -27.99 -12.98
C SER A 507 -10.99 -26.60 -12.49
N ALA A 508 -10.16 -25.58 -12.68
CA ALA A 508 -10.40 -24.25 -12.11
C ALA A 508 -11.25 -23.34 -13.02
N ARG A 509 -11.24 -23.53 -14.34
CA ARG A 509 -11.81 -22.60 -15.31
C ARG A 509 -13.26 -22.17 -15.01
N ARG A 510 -14.11 -23.10 -14.61
CA ARG A 510 -15.55 -22.84 -14.39
C ARG A 510 -15.84 -21.95 -13.18
N ALA A 511 -14.88 -21.79 -12.27
CA ALA A 511 -15.02 -20.97 -11.08
C ALA A 511 -14.45 -19.55 -11.25
N VAL A 512 -13.86 -19.23 -12.41
CA VAL A 512 -13.35 -17.90 -12.77
C VAL A 512 -14.46 -17.13 -13.48
N VAL A 513 -14.65 -15.86 -13.12
CA VAL A 513 -15.72 -14.99 -13.65
C VAL A 513 -15.16 -13.72 -14.26
N GLN A 514 -15.87 -13.17 -15.24
CA GLN A 514 -15.60 -11.85 -15.78
C GLN A 514 -16.47 -10.83 -15.05
N ILE A 515 -15.87 -9.71 -14.66
CA ILE A 515 -16.58 -8.60 -14.02
C ILE A 515 -16.53 -7.42 -14.98
N VAL A 516 -17.69 -6.85 -15.29
CA VAL A 516 -17.84 -5.68 -16.16
C VAL A 516 -18.57 -4.60 -15.39
N THR A 517 -18.03 -3.39 -15.44
CA THR A 517 -18.59 -2.19 -14.82
C THR A 517 -18.77 -1.09 -15.84
N ASP A 518 -19.44 -0.01 -15.45
CA ASP A 518 -19.54 1.24 -16.22
C ASP A 518 -18.19 1.95 -16.41
N ARG A 519 -17.14 1.53 -15.66
CA ARG A 519 -15.80 2.12 -15.67
C ARG A 519 -14.75 1.22 -16.33
N GLY A 520 -15.00 -0.09 -16.48
CA GLY A 520 -14.04 -1.03 -17.07
C GLY A 520 -14.43 -2.50 -16.94
N SER A 521 -13.46 -3.39 -17.08
CA SER A 521 -13.65 -4.83 -16.90
C SER A 521 -12.45 -5.48 -16.23
N GLY A 522 -12.68 -6.48 -15.40
CA GLY A 522 -11.65 -7.29 -14.77
C GLY A 522 -12.11 -8.72 -14.54
N SER A 523 -11.40 -9.41 -13.67
CA SER A 523 -11.66 -10.81 -13.33
C SER A 523 -12.10 -10.97 -11.87
N GLY A 524 -12.68 -12.12 -11.57
CA GLY A 524 -12.94 -12.57 -10.20
C GLY A 524 -12.97 -14.09 -10.16
N PHE A 525 -13.20 -14.65 -8.97
CA PHE A 525 -13.47 -16.08 -8.83
C PHE A 525 -14.41 -16.38 -7.67
N ILE A 526 -15.09 -17.51 -7.80
CA ILE A 526 -16.13 -17.95 -6.88
C ILE A 526 -15.47 -18.65 -5.69
N ILE A 527 -15.76 -18.13 -4.49
CA ILE A 527 -15.21 -18.62 -3.22
C ILE A 527 -16.27 -19.29 -2.33
N ASP A 528 -17.55 -19.20 -2.70
CA ASP A 528 -18.67 -19.85 -2.03
C ASP A 528 -19.73 -20.29 -3.05
N ALA A 529 -20.32 -21.47 -2.83
CA ALA A 529 -21.26 -22.08 -3.77
C ALA A 529 -22.55 -21.27 -3.93
N ASP A 530 -22.88 -20.39 -2.98
CA ASP A 530 -24.03 -19.48 -3.02
C ASP A 530 -23.70 -18.16 -3.76
N GLY A 531 -22.64 -18.10 -4.57
CA GLY A 531 -22.37 -16.94 -5.42
C GLY A 531 -21.67 -15.78 -4.73
N ILE A 532 -20.76 -16.10 -3.79
CA ILE A 532 -19.79 -15.11 -3.29
C ILE A 532 -18.57 -15.14 -4.20
N ILE A 533 -18.19 -13.96 -4.67
CA ILE A 533 -17.06 -13.74 -5.57
C ILE A 533 -16.03 -12.85 -4.88
N LEU A 534 -14.76 -13.21 -5.04
CA LEU A 534 -13.64 -12.36 -4.69
C LEU A 534 -13.03 -11.74 -5.95
N THR A 535 -12.63 -10.47 -5.85
CA THR A 535 -11.91 -9.72 -6.89
C THR A 535 -11.00 -8.67 -6.23
N ASN A 536 -10.36 -7.82 -7.02
CA ASN A 536 -9.69 -6.63 -6.49
C ASN A 536 -10.67 -5.47 -6.28
N ASN A 537 -10.32 -4.56 -5.38
CA ASN A 537 -11.10 -3.35 -5.18
C ASN A 537 -11.11 -2.47 -6.44
N HIS A 538 -9.96 -2.22 -7.06
CA HIS A 538 -9.86 -1.32 -8.21
C HIS A 538 -10.71 -1.78 -9.42
N VAL A 539 -11.03 -3.08 -9.53
CA VAL A 539 -11.87 -3.63 -10.61
C VAL A 539 -13.30 -3.10 -10.54
N ILE A 540 -13.81 -2.85 -9.34
CA ILE A 540 -15.19 -2.40 -9.11
C ILE A 540 -15.30 -0.99 -8.54
N GLN A 541 -14.19 -0.28 -8.51
CA GLN A 541 -14.07 1.01 -7.86
C GLN A 541 -14.86 2.08 -8.60
N ASP A 542 -15.59 2.93 -7.87
CA ASP A 542 -16.61 3.91 -8.33
C ASP A 542 -17.54 3.43 -9.44
N ALA A 543 -17.74 2.12 -9.54
CA ALA A 543 -18.71 1.55 -10.44
C ALA A 543 -20.12 1.81 -9.92
N GLN A 544 -20.98 2.43 -10.73
CA GLN A 544 -22.40 2.54 -10.40
C GLN A 544 -23.14 1.23 -10.69
N GLU A 545 -22.64 0.46 -11.66
CA GLU A 545 -23.21 -0.82 -12.07
C GLU A 545 -22.11 -1.89 -12.14
N ILE A 546 -22.39 -3.06 -11.58
CA ILE A 546 -21.49 -4.22 -11.60
C ILE A 546 -22.24 -5.40 -12.19
N THR A 547 -21.71 -5.95 -13.28
CA THR A 547 -22.24 -7.13 -13.96
C THR A 547 -21.19 -8.24 -13.94
N VAL A 548 -21.62 -9.45 -13.62
CA VAL A 548 -20.76 -10.64 -13.53
C VAL A 548 -21.18 -11.66 -14.59
N PHE A 549 -20.22 -12.14 -15.38
CA PHE A 549 -20.41 -13.21 -16.35
C PHE A 549 -19.68 -14.49 -15.92
N LEU A 550 -20.38 -15.63 -15.96
CA LEU A 550 -19.78 -16.96 -15.78
C LEU A 550 -19.08 -17.44 -17.06
N ASP A 551 -18.23 -18.48 -17.00
CA ASP A 551 -17.51 -19.05 -18.17
C ASP A 551 -18.43 -19.59 -19.28
N ASP A 552 -19.70 -19.89 -18.96
CA ASP A 552 -20.71 -20.27 -19.96
C ASP A 552 -21.46 -19.08 -20.59
N GLY A 553 -21.12 -17.85 -20.19
CA GLY A 553 -21.73 -16.60 -20.66
C GLY A 553 -22.96 -16.15 -19.90
N THR A 554 -23.38 -16.84 -18.83
CA THR A 554 -24.52 -16.44 -18.01
C THR A 554 -24.23 -15.16 -17.23
N GLU A 555 -25.19 -14.24 -17.18
CA GLU A 555 -25.05 -12.89 -16.60
C GLU A 555 -25.80 -12.73 -15.28
N PHE A 556 -25.19 -12.04 -14.30
CA PHE A 556 -25.79 -11.66 -13.02
C PHE A 556 -25.41 -10.23 -12.63
N ALA A 557 -26.34 -9.52 -11.97
CA ALA A 557 -26.02 -8.27 -11.29
C ALA A 557 -25.21 -8.54 -10.01
N GLY A 558 -24.12 -7.82 -9.81
CA GLY A 558 -23.25 -7.91 -8.64
C GLY A 558 -23.61 -6.88 -7.58
N THR A 559 -23.69 -7.31 -6.32
CA THR A 559 -23.81 -6.42 -5.15
C THR A 559 -22.52 -6.43 -4.35
N VAL A 560 -21.92 -5.27 -4.09
CA VAL A 560 -20.73 -5.18 -3.25
C VAL A 560 -21.09 -5.51 -1.80
N LEU A 561 -20.41 -6.50 -1.21
CA LEU A 561 -20.55 -6.84 0.21
C LEU A 561 -19.53 -6.08 1.07
N GLY A 562 -18.30 -5.88 0.55
CA GLY A 562 -17.22 -5.17 1.21
C GLY A 562 -16.02 -4.96 0.31
N ARG A 563 -15.14 -4.04 0.70
CA ARG A 563 -13.93 -3.61 -0.03
C ARG A 563 -12.79 -3.34 0.96
N ASP A 564 -11.56 -3.62 0.56
CA ASP A 564 -10.32 -3.25 1.25
C ASP A 564 -9.32 -2.73 0.22
N MET A 565 -9.13 -1.42 0.06
CA MET A 565 -8.09 -0.91 -0.85
C MET A 565 -6.73 -0.62 -0.21
N ILE A 566 -6.57 -0.84 1.08
CA ILE A 566 -5.21 -0.98 1.62
C ILE A 566 -4.60 -2.21 0.95
N ARG A 567 -5.41 -3.26 0.74
CA ARG A 567 -4.94 -4.55 0.22
C ARG A 567 -5.45 -4.86 -1.17
N ASP A 568 -6.23 -3.96 -1.76
CA ASP A 568 -6.84 -4.07 -3.08
C ASP A 568 -7.69 -5.35 -3.27
N LEU A 569 -8.61 -5.62 -2.33
CA LEU A 569 -9.55 -6.74 -2.33
C LEU A 569 -11.01 -6.26 -2.29
N ALA A 570 -11.92 -7.00 -2.92
CA ALA A 570 -13.35 -6.75 -2.81
C ALA A 570 -14.18 -8.03 -2.93
N LYS A 571 -15.31 -8.04 -2.21
CA LYS A 571 -16.26 -9.15 -2.15
C LYS A 571 -17.58 -8.74 -2.79
N ILE A 572 -18.08 -9.57 -3.71
CA ILE A 572 -19.32 -9.33 -4.46
C ILE A 572 -20.26 -10.51 -4.26
N LYS A 573 -21.56 -10.24 -4.16
CA LYS A 573 -22.64 -11.23 -4.18
C LYS A 573 -23.36 -11.20 -5.52
N ILE A 574 -23.64 -12.38 -6.06
CA ILE A 574 -24.59 -12.59 -7.16
C ILE A 574 -25.74 -13.50 -6.72
N ALA A 575 -26.87 -13.42 -7.41
CA ALA A 575 -28.06 -14.23 -7.14
C ALA A 575 -28.00 -15.61 -7.82
N ALA A 576 -27.05 -16.45 -7.41
CA ALA A 576 -26.82 -17.80 -7.95
C ALA A 576 -26.42 -18.79 -6.84
N SER A 577 -26.60 -20.09 -7.07
CA SER A 577 -26.27 -21.16 -6.11
C SER A 577 -25.73 -22.42 -6.82
N GLU A 578 -25.18 -23.37 -6.06
CA GLU A 578 -24.58 -24.62 -6.57
C GLU A 578 -23.41 -24.39 -7.55
N LEU A 579 -22.69 -23.29 -7.37
CA LEU A 579 -21.59 -22.90 -8.23
C LEU A 579 -20.28 -23.66 -7.90
N PRO A 580 -19.40 -23.89 -8.89
CA PRO A 580 -18.08 -24.44 -8.65
C PRO A 580 -17.21 -23.44 -7.88
N VAL A 581 -16.49 -23.93 -6.87
CA VAL A 581 -15.71 -23.09 -5.92
C VAL A 581 -14.22 -23.38 -6.06
N LEU A 582 -13.39 -22.34 -5.97
CA LEU A 582 -11.96 -22.49 -5.78
C LEU A 582 -11.59 -22.47 -4.29
N ALA A 583 -10.91 -23.51 -3.84
CA ALA A 583 -10.36 -23.57 -2.48
C ALA A 583 -9.04 -22.78 -2.40
N PHE A 584 -8.85 -22.07 -1.29
CA PHE A 584 -7.60 -21.37 -1.00
C PHE A 584 -6.52 -22.29 -0.42
N GLY A 585 -5.29 -22.20 -0.94
CA GLY A 585 -4.08 -22.79 -0.36
C GLY A 585 -3.51 -21.99 0.82
N ASP A 586 -2.40 -22.47 1.41
CA ASP A 586 -1.63 -21.74 2.44
C ASP A 586 -0.31 -21.26 1.84
N LEU A 587 0.10 -20.02 2.14
CA LEU A 587 1.40 -19.48 1.73
C LEU A 587 2.59 -20.27 2.28
N SER A 588 2.44 -21.01 3.38
CA SER A 588 3.50 -21.91 3.89
C SER A 588 3.96 -22.92 2.83
N GLU A 589 3.09 -23.22 1.87
CA GLU A 589 3.33 -24.16 0.79
C GLU A 589 3.78 -23.47 -0.50
N VAL A 590 4.10 -22.17 -0.45
CA VAL A 590 4.57 -21.37 -1.60
C VAL A 590 6.04 -21.02 -1.44
N SER A 591 6.86 -21.49 -2.37
CA SER A 591 8.32 -21.27 -2.37
C SER A 591 8.79 -20.49 -3.60
N GLN A 592 9.89 -19.73 -3.47
CA GLN A 592 10.54 -19.11 -4.62
C GLN A 592 11.02 -20.22 -5.60
N GLY A 593 10.74 -20.05 -6.88
CA GLY A 593 10.97 -21.06 -7.92
C GLY A 593 9.80 -22.03 -8.12
N GLN A 594 8.71 -21.93 -7.36
CA GLN A 594 7.52 -22.75 -7.55
C GLN A 594 6.74 -22.34 -8.80
N GLN A 595 6.39 -23.34 -9.62
CA GLN A 595 5.55 -23.09 -10.79
C GLN A 595 4.10 -22.81 -10.39
N VAL A 596 3.49 -21.82 -11.05
CA VAL A 596 2.15 -21.29 -10.77
C VAL A 596 1.41 -21.01 -12.08
N VAL A 597 0.09 -20.93 -11.98
CA VAL A 597 -0.83 -20.67 -13.10
C VAL A 597 -1.77 -19.52 -12.74
N VAL A 598 -1.86 -18.52 -13.59
CA VAL A 598 -2.82 -17.42 -13.50
C VAL A 598 -3.96 -17.67 -14.47
N LEU A 599 -5.19 -17.49 -13.99
CA LEU A 599 -6.39 -17.45 -14.81
C LEU A 599 -7.06 -16.08 -14.70
N GLY A 600 -7.57 -15.55 -15.81
CA GLY A 600 -8.32 -14.30 -15.83
C GLY A 600 -8.75 -13.90 -17.24
N PHE A 601 -9.64 -12.92 -17.34
CA PHE A 601 -10.19 -12.37 -18.58
C PHE A 601 -9.42 -11.13 -19.02
N PRO A 602 -8.58 -11.19 -20.06
CA PRO A 602 -7.87 -10.02 -20.57
C PRO A 602 -8.84 -8.90 -20.96
N LEU A 603 -8.40 -7.66 -20.84
CA LEU A 603 -9.22 -6.49 -21.10
C LEU A 603 -9.72 -6.51 -22.56
N GLY A 604 -11.04 -6.42 -22.73
CA GLY A 604 -11.70 -6.48 -24.04
C GLY A 604 -11.88 -7.89 -24.63
N ASN A 605 -11.64 -8.96 -23.86
CA ASN A 605 -11.86 -10.34 -24.27
C ASN A 605 -12.91 -11.04 -23.40
N THR A 606 -13.63 -11.99 -23.98
CA THR A 606 -14.63 -12.83 -23.29
C THR A 606 -14.11 -14.25 -23.03
N GLU A 607 -12.87 -14.55 -23.41
CA GLU A 607 -12.22 -15.82 -23.13
C GLU A 607 -11.18 -15.71 -22.01
N ILE A 608 -11.12 -16.75 -21.17
CA ILE A 608 -10.11 -16.87 -20.12
C ILE A 608 -8.72 -17.04 -20.74
N SER A 609 -7.80 -16.18 -20.33
CA SER A 609 -6.37 -16.36 -20.56
C SER A 609 -5.74 -17.25 -19.49
N VAL A 610 -4.74 -18.02 -19.92
CA VAL A 610 -3.93 -18.87 -19.06
C VAL A 610 -2.49 -18.42 -19.18
N THR A 611 -1.90 -17.98 -18.07
CA THR A 611 -0.47 -17.67 -17.98
C THR A 611 0.18 -18.62 -16.98
N SER A 612 1.34 -19.20 -17.31
CA SER A 612 2.11 -20.03 -16.38
C SER A 612 3.53 -19.51 -16.23
N GLY A 613 4.08 -19.58 -15.02
CA GLY A 613 5.47 -19.22 -14.72
C GLY A 613 5.82 -19.61 -13.30
N PHE A 614 6.73 -18.87 -12.67
CA PHE A 614 7.32 -19.21 -11.38
C PHE A 614 7.21 -18.07 -10.38
N VAL A 615 7.09 -18.40 -9.10
CA VAL A 615 7.21 -17.45 -8.00
C VAL A 615 8.64 -16.94 -7.94
N SER A 616 8.84 -15.67 -8.23
CA SER A 616 10.17 -15.06 -8.25
C SER A 616 10.55 -14.39 -6.93
N ASN A 617 9.59 -14.03 -6.07
CA ASN A 617 9.83 -13.47 -4.74
C ASN A 617 8.57 -13.51 -3.86
N ILE A 618 8.73 -13.41 -2.54
CA ILE A 618 7.64 -13.19 -1.58
C ILE A 618 7.98 -11.93 -0.78
N LEU A 619 7.09 -10.95 -0.82
CA LEU A 619 7.30 -9.62 -0.25
C LEU A 619 6.30 -9.36 0.87
N PHE A 620 6.70 -8.59 1.88
CA PHE A 620 5.82 -8.11 2.94
C PHE A 620 5.77 -6.59 2.93
N ASP A 621 4.57 -6.04 2.92
CA ASP A 621 4.28 -4.63 3.12
C ASP A 621 3.77 -4.42 4.55
N PRO A 622 4.59 -3.88 5.47
CA PRO A 622 4.21 -3.65 6.85
C PRO A 622 3.22 -2.50 7.03
N GLY A 623 3.18 -1.53 6.10
CA GLY A 623 2.24 -0.41 6.14
C GLY A 623 0.83 -0.85 5.76
N ARG A 624 0.72 -1.82 4.85
CA ARG A 624 -0.55 -2.43 4.43
C ARG A 624 -0.89 -3.72 5.18
N ASN A 625 0.07 -4.31 5.91
CA ASN A 625 -0.03 -5.65 6.47
C ASN A 625 -0.44 -6.69 5.40
N VAL A 626 0.23 -6.64 4.24
CA VAL A 626 -0.02 -7.51 3.07
C VAL A 626 1.23 -8.29 2.73
N ARG A 627 1.07 -9.59 2.44
CA ARG A 627 2.11 -10.37 1.76
C ARG A 627 1.76 -10.49 0.28
N PHE A 628 2.73 -10.18 -0.58
CA PHE A 628 2.61 -10.30 -2.03
C PHE A 628 3.46 -11.47 -2.55
N ILE A 629 2.91 -12.21 -3.50
CA ILE A 629 3.63 -13.18 -4.31
C ILE A 629 4.02 -12.49 -5.61
N GLN A 630 5.31 -12.41 -5.88
CA GLN A 630 5.83 -11.95 -7.15
C GLN A 630 6.06 -13.16 -8.06
N THR A 631 5.64 -13.06 -9.33
CA THR A 631 5.80 -14.09 -10.35
C THR A 631 6.54 -13.53 -11.56
N ASP A 632 7.27 -14.39 -12.29
CA ASP A 632 7.92 -14.03 -13.56
C ASP A 632 6.99 -14.15 -14.79
N SER A 633 5.70 -14.40 -14.53
CA SER A 633 4.65 -14.47 -15.53
C SER A 633 4.05 -13.10 -15.81
N ALA A 634 3.96 -12.76 -17.09
CA ALA A 634 3.24 -11.58 -17.54
C ALA A 634 1.76 -11.67 -17.14
N VAL A 635 1.38 -10.84 -16.16
CA VAL A 635 -0.02 -10.63 -15.80
C VAL A 635 -0.57 -9.50 -16.66
N ASN A 636 -1.51 -9.85 -17.55
CA ASN A 636 -2.26 -8.87 -18.33
C ASN A 636 -3.19 -8.05 -17.43
N PRO A 637 -3.41 -6.76 -17.72
CA PRO A 637 -4.31 -5.87 -16.97
C PRO A 637 -5.69 -6.47 -16.62
N GLY A 638 -6.35 -7.09 -17.60
CA GLY A 638 -7.68 -7.68 -17.37
C GLY A 638 -7.72 -8.91 -16.44
N ASN A 639 -6.57 -9.54 -16.18
CA ASN A 639 -6.49 -10.67 -15.26
C ASN A 639 -6.56 -10.24 -13.79
N SER A 640 -6.57 -8.93 -13.51
CA SER A 640 -6.68 -8.43 -12.14
C SER A 640 -8.00 -8.88 -11.50
N GLY A 641 -7.89 -9.35 -10.27
CA GLY A 641 -8.96 -9.99 -9.50
C GLY A 641 -9.06 -11.49 -9.76
N GLY A 642 -8.36 -12.02 -10.76
CA GLY A 642 -8.29 -13.45 -11.06
C GLY A 642 -7.40 -14.23 -10.08
N PRO A 643 -7.56 -15.57 -10.00
CA PRO A 643 -6.79 -16.40 -9.09
C PRO A 643 -5.38 -16.70 -9.62
N LEU A 644 -4.39 -16.62 -8.72
CA LEU A 644 -3.08 -17.25 -8.87
C LEU A 644 -3.14 -18.63 -8.21
N LEU A 645 -2.90 -19.68 -8.99
CA LEU A 645 -3.02 -21.08 -8.60
C LEU A 645 -1.65 -21.76 -8.50
N ASP A 646 -1.51 -22.65 -7.52
CA ASP A 646 -0.42 -23.63 -7.52
C ASP A 646 -0.72 -24.78 -8.49
N LEU A 647 0.26 -25.67 -8.72
CA LEU A 647 0.05 -26.88 -9.53
C LEU A 647 -0.78 -27.97 -8.83
N ARG A 648 -1.51 -27.62 -7.77
CA ARG A 648 -2.54 -28.43 -7.13
C ARG A 648 -3.95 -27.85 -7.36
N GLY A 649 -4.05 -26.72 -8.07
CA GLY A 649 -5.32 -26.05 -8.38
C GLY A 649 -5.89 -25.22 -7.23
N ARG A 650 -5.09 -24.89 -6.21
CA ARG A 650 -5.51 -24.09 -5.05
C ARG A 650 -5.12 -22.63 -5.24
N VAL A 651 -5.96 -21.71 -4.77
CA VAL A 651 -5.69 -20.27 -4.83
C VAL A 651 -4.64 -19.91 -3.80
N ILE A 652 -3.45 -19.50 -4.27
CA ILE A 652 -2.35 -19.02 -3.43
C ILE A 652 -2.24 -17.50 -3.43
N GLY A 653 -2.93 -16.81 -4.35
CA GLY A 653 -3.09 -15.37 -4.30
C GLY A 653 -4.15 -14.83 -5.26
N VAL A 654 -4.48 -13.55 -5.12
CA VAL A 654 -5.37 -12.78 -6.00
C VAL A 654 -4.51 -11.82 -6.79
N VAL A 655 -4.50 -11.98 -8.10
CA VAL A 655 -3.68 -11.20 -9.02
C VAL A 655 -4.08 -9.73 -8.95
N SER A 656 -3.13 -8.83 -8.71
CA SER A 656 -3.36 -7.37 -8.63
C SER A 656 -2.39 -6.61 -9.52
N GLU A 657 -2.94 -5.72 -10.36
CA GLU A 657 -2.17 -4.83 -11.23
C GLU A 657 -1.68 -3.55 -10.53
N LYS A 658 -2.33 -3.11 -9.43
CA LYS A 658 -2.03 -1.86 -8.70
C LYS A 658 -0.58 -1.79 -8.16
N GLU A 659 0.13 -2.91 -8.17
CA GLU A 659 1.49 -3.07 -7.65
C GLU A 659 2.58 -3.16 -8.75
N LYS A 660 2.25 -2.87 -10.02
CA LYS A 660 3.27 -2.75 -11.07
C LYS A 660 4.13 -1.51 -10.81
N ARG A 661 5.43 -1.69 -10.53
CA ARG A 661 6.41 -0.64 -10.80
C ARG A 661 6.43 -0.43 -12.32
N VAL A 662 6.43 0.84 -12.74
CA VAL A 662 6.18 1.33 -14.11
C VAL A 662 7.17 0.79 -15.17
N ASP A 663 8.17 -0.02 -14.78
CA ASP A 663 9.35 -0.31 -15.58
C ASP A 663 9.59 -1.81 -15.88
N VAL A 664 8.66 -2.72 -15.55
CA VAL A 664 8.82 -4.16 -15.88
C VAL A 664 7.53 -4.79 -16.39
N GLU A 665 7.38 -4.92 -17.72
CA GLU A 665 6.40 -5.84 -18.31
C GLU A 665 6.90 -7.29 -18.14
N GLY A 666 6.08 -8.15 -17.52
CA GLY A 666 6.39 -9.56 -17.30
C GLY A 666 6.39 -10.02 -15.84
N ILE A 667 6.33 -9.10 -14.87
CA ILE A 667 6.25 -9.46 -13.45
C ILE A 667 4.81 -9.29 -12.94
N GLY A 668 4.17 -10.40 -12.60
CA GLY A 668 2.85 -10.41 -11.98
C GLY A 668 2.93 -10.40 -10.46
N ARG A 669 2.15 -9.55 -9.78
CA ARG A 669 1.98 -9.60 -8.32
C ARG A 669 0.60 -10.13 -7.96
N ALA A 670 0.54 -10.93 -6.90
CA ALA A 670 -0.71 -11.39 -6.33
C ALA A 670 -0.72 -11.14 -4.82
N ILE A 671 -1.83 -10.63 -4.31
CA ILE A 671 -2.11 -10.54 -2.87
C ILE A 671 -2.24 -11.97 -2.36
N SER A 672 -1.45 -12.35 -1.38
CA SER A 672 -1.39 -13.74 -0.96
C SER A 672 -2.70 -14.24 -0.34
N ALA A 673 -2.98 -15.54 -0.50
CA ALA A 673 -4.16 -16.18 0.06
C ALA A 673 -4.26 -16.05 1.58
N ASN A 674 -3.14 -16.01 2.33
CA ASN A 674 -3.19 -15.83 3.78
C ASN A 674 -3.63 -14.41 4.15
N THR A 675 -3.13 -13.40 3.43
CA THR A 675 -3.65 -12.04 3.57
C THR A 675 -5.15 -12.05 3.27
N VAL A 676 -5.56 -12.57 2.11
CA VAL A 676 -6.98 -12.63 1.72
C VAL A 676 -7.86 -13.30 2.78
N LYS A 677 -7.46 -14.47 3.31
CA LYS A 677 -8.20 -15.21 4.35
C LYS A 677 -8.42 -14.38 5.62
N VAL A 678 -7.42 -13.61 6.05
CA VAL A 678 -7.52 -12.75 7.26
C VAL A 678 -8.60 -11.66 7.08
N TYR A 679 -8.76 -11.15 5.87
CA TYR A 679 -9.65 -10.01 5.60
C TYR A 679 -11.01 -10.40 5.02
N LEU A 680 -11.20 -11.65 4.57
CA LEU A 680 -12.45 -12.14 4.01
C LEU A 680 -13.65 -12.07 4.99
N ASP A 681 -13.39 -12.32 6.28
CA ASP A 681 -14.41 -12.24 7.34
C ASP A 681 -14.74 -10.77 7.68
N ARG A 682 -13.75 -9.87 7.61
CA ARG A 682 -13.93 -8.43 7.86
C ARG A 682 -14.73 -7.72 6.77
N LEU A 683 -14.67 -8.21 5.53
CA LEU A 683 -15.45 -7.68 4.40
C LEU A 683 -16.97 -7.92 4.56
N GLU A 684 -17.43 -8.75 5.49
CA GLU A 684 -18.86 -8.92 5.80
C GLU A 684 -19.41 -7.85 6.76
N GLU A 685 -18.53 -7.18 7.51
CA GLU A 685 -18.88 -6.17 8.53
C GLU A 685 -18.92 -4.73 7.98
N ARG A 686 -18.79 -4.55 6.65
CA ARG A 686 -18.84 -3.26 5.92
C ARG A 686 -17.73 -2.27 6.28
N GLU A 687 -16.61 -2.73 6.83
CA GLU A 687 -15.41 -1.92 6.97
C GLU A 687 -14.80 -1.73 5.57
N ILE A 688 -15.03 -0.56 4.97
CA ILE A 688 -14.55 -0.17 3.63
C ILE A 688 -13.63 1.03 3.77
N VAL A 689 -12.46 0.94 3.16
CA VAL A 689 -11.57 2.08 2.87
C VAL A 689 -11.42 2.12 1.34
N ASP A 690 -11.28 3.30 0.67
CA ASP A 690 -11.08 3.59 -0.80
C ASP A 690 -9.93 4.56 -1.28
N PRO A 691 -9.29 4.54 -2.50
CA PRO A 691 -9.14 5.84 -3.20
C PRO A 691 -9.15 5.75 -4.75
N GLN A 692 -9.98 6.52 -5.47
CA GLN A 692 -9.98 6.52 -6.95
C GLN A 692 -8.86 7.34 -7.60
N GLU A 693 -8.33 6.74 -8.66
CA GLU A 693 -7.29 7.21 -9.56
C GLU A 693 -7.86 7.99 -10.77
N ALA A 694 -7.03 8.91 -11.27
CA ALA A 694 -6.87 9.27 -12.70
C ALA A 694 -8.15 9.48 -13.55
N GLY A 695 -8.62 10.73 -13.62
CA GLY A 695 -9.68 11.11 -14.56
C GLY A 695 -9.93 12.60 -14.74
N GLN A 696 -8.90 13.36 -15.14
CA GLN A 696 -8.91 14.78 -15.59
C GLN A 696 -8.90 15.87 -14.50
N ALA A 697 -8.07 16.88 -14.77
CA ALA A 697 -7.78 18.11 -14.00
C ALA A 697 -6.93 17.96 -12.72
N ALA A 698 -5.60 17.92 -12.92
CA ALA A 698 -4.63 18.41 -11.93
C ALA A 698 -3.69 19.42 -12.60
N THR A 699 -4.14 20.66 -12.64
CA THR A 699 -3.27 21.83 -12.60
C THR A 699 -2.83 22.03 -11.15
N GLU A 700 -1.53 22.24 -10.99
CA GLU A 700 -0.80 22.67 -9.78
C GLU A 700 -0.30 21.58 -8.80
N SER A 701 1.02 21.32 -8.97
CA SER A 701 2.03 20.89 -7.97
C SER A 701 1.75 19.52 -7.29
N THR A 702 2.31 18.40 -7.76
CA THR A 702 3.71 18.08 -8.11
C THR A 702 3.72 17.01 -9.20
N GLY A 703 3.80 17.40 -10.47
CA GLY A 703 3.96 16.47 -11.57
C GLY A 703 5.41 16.04 -11.68
N THR A 704 5.74 14.82 -11.30
CA THR A 704 6.93 14.13 -11.78
C THR A 704 6.80 14.06 -13.30
N VAL A 705 7.68 14.75 -14.02
CA VAL A 705 7.88 14.51 -15.45
C VAL A 705 8.16 13.00 -15.58
N LEU A 706 7.53 12.30 -16.53
CA LEU A 706 7.99 10.97 -16.93
C LEU A 706 9.48 11.06 -17.32
N ARG A 707 10.39 10.78 -16.38
CA ARG A 707 11.82 10.39 -16.49
C ARG A 707 12.49 10.44 -15.12
N ASP A 708 12.31 9.40 -14.34
CA ASP A 708 13.37 8.94 -13.44
C ASP A 708 13.24 7.41 -13.35
N LEU A 709 13.45 6.74 -14.49
CA LEU A 709 14.27 5.54 -14.42
C LEU A 709 15.54 5.97 -13.68
N PRO A 710 16.13 5.18 -12.77
CA PRO A 710 17.49 5.48 -12.29
C PRO A 710 18.43 5.44 -13.50
N SER A 711 18.58 6.59 -14.18
CA SER A 711 19.33 6.76 -15.41
C SER A 711 20.77 7.09 -15.05
N GLY A 712 21.38 6.24 -14.23
CA GLY A 712 22.81 6.32 -13.98
C GLY A 712 23.53 5.98 -15.27
N SER A 713 24.05 6.98 -15.98
CA SER A 713 24.90 6.74 -17.14
C SER A 713 26.29 6.33 -16.69
N ILE A 714 26.96 5.53 -17.52
CA ILE A 714 28.37 5.20 -17.37
C ILE A 714 29.20 5.81 -18.50
N ALA A 715 30.43 6.20 -18.20
CA ALA A 715 31.41 6.63 -19.20
C ALA A 715 32.77 6.02 -18.92
N LEU A 716 33.54 5.75 -19.98
CA LEU A 716 34.88 5.22 -19.90
C LEU A 716 35.89 6.29 -20.30
N ASP A 717 37.05 6.31 -19.63
CA ASP A 717 38.19 7.06 -20.12
C ASP A 717 39.17 6.21 -20.94
N SER A 718 40.17 6.84 -21.54
CA SER A 718 41.19 6.17 -22.38
C SER A 718 42.01 5.10 -21.66
N SER A 719 42.01 5.09 -20.32
CA SER A 719 42.69 4.09 -19.50
C SER A 719 41.77 2.92 -19.13
N GLY A 720 40.48 3.02 -19.45
CA GLY A 720 39.45 2.06 -19.10
C GLY A 720 38.84 2.29 -17.72
N ASP A 721 39.11 3.42 -17.07
CA ASP A 721 38.43 3.76 -15.81
C ASP A 721 36.96 4.08 -16.09
N VAL A 722 36.07 3.55 -15.25
CA VAL A 722 34.61 3.67 -15.36
C VAL A 722 34.12 4.79 -14.44
N TYR A 723 33.34 5.71 -14.98
CA TYR A 723 32.70 6.80 -14.23
C TYR A 723 31.20 6.59 -14.28
N VAL A 724 30.55 6.63 -13.11
CA VAL A 724 29.12 6.34 -12.94
C VAL A 724 28.46 7.56 -12.34
N ALA A 725 27.41 8.07 -13.01
CA ALA A 725 26.48 8.99 -12.38
C ALA A 725 25.57 8.20 -11.45
N ASP A 726 25.81 8.30 -10.15
CA ASP A 726 25.05 7.59 -9.13
C ASP A 726 23.83 8.42 -8.75
N THR A 727 22.84 8.43 -9.65
CA THR A 727 21.70 9.37 -9.69
C THR A 727 20.97 9.46 -8.35
N GLY A 728 20.60 8.32 -7.77
CA GLY A 728 19.86 8.25 -6.50
C GLY A 728 20.67 8.67 -5.27
N ASN A 729 22.01 8.72 -5.38
CA ASN A 729 22.89 9.18 -4.30
C ASN A 729 23.49 10.57 -4.56
N HIS A 730 23.06 11.26 -5.63
CA HIS A 730 23.48 12.62 -5.97
C HIS A 730 25.01 12.80 -6.08
N ARG A 731 25.70 11.81 -6.66
CA ARG A 731 27.16 11.80 -6.74
C ARG A 731 27.68 11.13 -8.01
N VAL A 732 28.99 11.23 -8.23
CA VAL A 732 29.73 10.48 -9.24
C VAL A 732 30.68 9.51 -8.54
N GLN A 733 30.71 8.27 -9.02
CA GLN A 733 31.68 7.27 -8.58
C GLN A 733 32.64 6.91 -9.73
N LYS A 734 33.89 6.60 -9.38
CA LYS A 734 34.93 6.19 -10.30
C LYS A 734 35.49 4.82 -9.91
N PHE A 735 35.58 3.92 -10.87
CA PHE A 735 36.14 2.58 -10.74
C PHE A 735 37.27 2.36 -11.76
N ASP A 736 38.16 1.41 -11.49
CA ASP A 736 39.05 0.89 -12.54
C ASP A 736 38.31 -0.09 -13.45
N LYS A 737 38.96 -0.50 -14.54
CA LYS A 737 38.44 -1.48 -15.50
C LYS A 737 38.07 -2.86 -14.91
N ASN A 738 38.48 -3.17 -13.68
CA ASN A 738 38.16 -4.42 -12.99
C ASN A 738 37.03 -4.24 -11.96
N GLY A 739 36.42 -3.05 -11.90
CA GLY A 739 35.35 -2.73 -10.94
C GLY A 739 35.85 -2.35 -9.55
N ARG A 740 37.15 -2.12 -9.35
CA ARG A 740 37.66 -1.63 -8.05
C ARG A 740 37.37 -0.15 -7.91
N PHE A 741 36.75 0.24 -6.80
CA PHE A 741 36.50 1.63 -6.45
C PHE A 741 37.80 2.45 -6.35
N LEU A 742 37.82 3.63 -6.98
CA LEU A 742 38.95 4.55 -7.01
C LEU A 742 38.67 5.88 -6.32
N ALA A 743 37.51 6.48 -6.56
CA ALA A 743 37.14 7.79 -6.00
C ALA A 743 35.62 8.03 -6.11
N GLU A 744 35.13 8.97 -5.30
CA GLU A 744 33.79 9.53 -5.42
C GLU A 744 33.81 11.04 -5.15
N TRP A 745 32.86 11.76 -5.73
CA TRP A 745 32.62 13.17 -5.42
C TRP A 745 31.18 13.54 -5.72
N GLY A 746 30.67 14.52 -4.99
CA GLY A 746 29.26 14.92 -5.07
C GLY A 746 28.49 14.63 -3.79
N SER A 747 27.46 15.43 -3.58
CA SER A 747 26.40 15.24 -2.59
C SER A 747 25.18 16.04 -3.03
N LEU A 748 24.01 15.76 -2.44
CA LEU A 748 22.79 16.51 -2.74
C LEU A 748 22.99 18.01 -2.51
N GLY A 749 22.64 18.82 -3.50
CA GLY A 749 22.61 20.28 -3.40
C GLY A 749 22.94 21.01 -4.69
N SER A 750 23.03 22.34 -4.60
CA SER A 750 23.19 23.22 -5.76
C SER A 750 24.52 23.98 -5.82
N ARG A 751 25.44 23.77 -4.87
CA ARG A 751 26.78 24.38 -4.91
C ARG A 751 27.66 23.75 -5.99
N ASN A 752 28.84 24.32 -6.21
CA ASN A 752 29.82 23.76 -7.14
C ASN A 752 30.28 22.37 -6.65
N GLY A 753 30.15 21.36 -7.49
CA GLY A 753 30.47 19.98 -7.14
C GLY A 753 29.43 19.26 -6.28
N GLN A 754 28.29 19.88 -5.99
CA GLN A 754 27.08 19.19 -5.51
C GLN A 754 26.15 18.93 -6.68
N PHE A 755 25.33 17.88 -6.59
CA PHE A 755 24.42 17.47 -7.64
C PHE A 755 22.99 17.33 -7.13
N ASP A 756 22.04 17.37 -8.04
CA ASP A 756 20.66 16.96 -7.84
C ASP A 756 20.27 16.05 -9.01
N SER A 757 19.92 14.80 -8.69
CA SER A 757 19.76 13.67 -9.61
C SER A 757 20.66 13.70 -10.86
N PRO A 758 22.01 13.62 -10.74
CA PRO A 758 22.89 13.63 -11.91
C PRO A 758 22.65 12.38 -12.77
N SER A 759 22.42 12.54 -14.08
CA SER A 759 22.03 11.43 -14.96
C SER A 759 23.08 11.14 -16.04
N GLY A 760 23.34 12.09 -16.94
CA GLY A 760 24.33 11.96 -18.01
C GLY A 760 25.75 12.20 -17.53
N ILE A 761 26.69 11.37 -18.01
CA ILE A 761 28.12 11.55 -17.78
C ILE A 761 28.90 11.32 -19.08
N ALA A 762 29.88 12.17 -19.36
CA ALA A 762 30.79 12.03 -20.50
C ALA A 762 32.23 12.36 -20.09
N VAL A 763 33.20 11.62 -20.63
CA VAL A 763 34.62 11.84 -20.35
C VAL A 763 35.36 12.18 -21.63
N GLY A 764 36.13 13.26 -21.62
CA GLY A 764 36.91 13.73 -22.77
C GLY A 764 38.23 14.36 -22.36
N GLY A 765 39.33 13.85 -22.90
CA GLY A 765 40.67 14.29 -22.54
C GLY A 765 40.94 14.14 -21.05
N VAL A 766 41.08 15.27 -20.34
CA VAL A 766 41.34 15.34 -18.89
C VAL A 766 40.10 15.71 -18.06
N PHE A 767 38.94 15.83 -18.69
CA PHE A 767 37.72 16.34 -18.04
C PHE A 767 36.59 15.32 -18.03
N VAL A 768 35.77 15.42 -16.99
CA VAL A 768 34.50 14.72 -16.80
C VAL A 768 33.39 15.77 -16.84
N TYR A 769 32.36 15.52 -17.64
CA TYR A 769 31.18 16.37 -17.77
C TYR A 769 30.01 15.61 -17.19
N VAL A 770 29.16 16.29 -16.43
CA VAL A 770 28.02 15.69 -15.73
C VAL A 770 26.79 16.56 -15.98
N ALA A 771 25.72 15.95 -16.47
CA ALA A 771 24.40 16.55 -16.52
C ALA A 771 23.80 16.50 -15.11
N ASP A 772 23.72 17.66 -14.49
CA ASP A 772 23.20 17.85 -13.14
C ASP A 772 21.71 18.14 -13.26
N THR A 773 20.95 17.08 -13.53
CA THR A 773 19.58 17.10 -14.09
C THR A 773 18.64 17.96 -13.27
N GLY A 774 18.57 17.73 -11.95
CA GLY A 774 17.68 18.46 -11.04
C GLY A 774 18.07 19.94 -10.87
N ASN A 775 19.36 20.25 -11.05
CA ASN A 775 19.85 21.63 -11.04
C ASN A 775 19.82 22.34 -12.41
N HIS A 776 19.29 21.69 -13.46
CA HIS A 776 19.13 22.27 -14.80
C HIS A 776 20.43 22.82 -15.41
N ARG A 777 21.55 22.12 -15.22
CA ARG A 777 22.88 22.59 -15.63
C ARG A 777 23.83 21.46 -16.01
N VAL A 778 24.97 21.83 -16.60
CA VAL A 778 26.12 20.92 -16.80
C VAL A 778 27.26 21.38 -15.92
N GLN A 779 27.91 20.43 -15.24
CA GLN A 779 29.13 20.66 -14.47
C GLN A 779 30.33 19.92 -15.09
N LYS A 780 31.49 20.57 -15.07
CA LYS A 780 32.76 20.08 -15.59
C LYS A 780 33.77 19.91 -14.46
N PHE A 781 34.43 18.76 -14.42
CA PHE A 781 35.41 18.36 -13.42
C PHE A 781 36.68 17.86 -14.09
N ASP A 782 37.80 17.86 -13.37
CA ASP A 782 38.94 17.02 -13.77
C ASP A 782 38.73 15.56 -13.34
N LYS A 783 39.61 14.66 -13.80
CA LYS A 783 39.54 13.21 -13.49
C LYS A 783 39.71 12.87 -12.00
N SER A 784 40.05 13.84 -11.15
CA SER A 784 40.12 13.66 -9.70
C SER A 784 38.85 14.09 -8.96
N GLY A 785 37.84 14.58 -9.70
CA GLY A 785 36.58 15.08 -9.14
C GLY A 785 36.62 16.54 -8.70
N ARG A 786 37.69 17.28 -9.01
CA ARG A 786 37.77 18.71 -8.67
C ARG A 786 36.98 19.53 -9.69
N PHE A 787 36.08 20.36 -9.18
CA PHE A 787 35.24 21.25 -9.97
C PHE A 787 36.08 22.23 -10.80
N ALA A 788 35.79 22.33 -12.10
CA ALA A 788 36.45 23.23 -13.03
C ALA A 788 35.53 24.38 -13.45
N SER A 789 34.33 24.08 -13.95
CA SER A 789 33.34 25.09 -14.36
C SER A 789 31.93 24.50 -14.42
N LYS A 790 30.93 25.38 -14.56
CA LYS A 790 29.53 25.01 -14.83
C LYS A 790 28.88 26.03 -15.74
N TRP A 791 27.85 25.61 -16.46
CA TRP A 791 26.99 26.48 -17.26
C TRP A 791 25.59 25.88 -17.36
N GLY A 792 24.63 26.73 -17.69
CA GLY A 792 23.21 26.40 -17.67
C GLY A 792 22.51 26.83 -16.39
N ALA A 793 21.21 27.05 -16.55
CA ALA A 793 20.21 27.33 -15.54
C ALA A 793 18.85 26.90 -16.09
N LYS A 794 17.83 26.81 -15.23
CA LYS A 794 16.47 26.49 -15.67
C LYS A 794 15.95 27.53 -16.65
N GLY A 795 15.52 27.10 -17.83
CA GLY A 795 14.93 28.01 -18.82
C GLY A 795 14.90 27.45 -20.24
N ILE A 796 14.55 28.32 -21.19
CA ILE A 796 14.32 27.97 -22.60
C ILE A 796 15.28 28.68 -23.58
N LEU A 797 16.10 29.62 -23.09
CA LEU A 797 17.03 30.38 -23.93
C LEU A 797 18.25 29.53 -24.34
N ASP A 798 19.08 30.08 -25.22
CA ASP A 798 20.34 29.47 -25.64
C ASP A 798 21.27 29.25 -24.43
N GLY A 799 21.63 28.00 -24.18
CA GLY A 799 22.48 27.62 -23.06
C GLY A 799 21.75 27.44 -21.72
N GLU A 800 20.44 27.67 -21.65
CA GLU A 800 19.57 27.28 -20.53
C GLU A 800 18.98 25.88 -20.78
N PHE A 801 18.65 25.14 -19.72
CA PHE A 801 18.17 23.77 -19.81
C PHE A 801 16.89 23.57 -19.00
N ASP A 802 16.13 22.53 -19.34
CA ASP A 802 15.09 21.97 -18.50
C ASP A 802 15.32 20.46 -18.38
N SER A 803 15.74 20.01 -17.19
CA SER A 803 16.12 18.64 -16.88
C SER A 803 17.05 18.00 -17.93
N PRO A 804 18.29 18.50 -18.14
CA PRO A 804 19.20 17.91 -19.11
C PRO A 804 19.58 16.49 -18.69
N THR A 805 19.40 15.49 -19.56
CA THR A 805 19.63 14.08 -19.20
C THR A 805 20.87 13.50 -19.85
N GLY A 806 20.87 13.33 -21.17
CA GLY A 806 22.00 12.73 -21.89
C GLY A 806 23.05 13.74 -22.29
N ILE A 807 24.33 13.35 -22.21
CA ILE A 807 25.44 14.15 -22.74
C ILE A 807 26.46 13.31 -23.50
N ALA A 808 27.02 13.86 -24.57
CA ALA A 808 28.06 13.22 -25.38
C ALA A 808 29.06 14.23 -25.92
N LEU A 809 30.27 13.77 -26.23
CA LEU A 809 31.34 14.58 -26.83
C LEU A 809 31.62 14.11 -28.25
N ASP A 810 31.94 15.03 -29.16
CA ASP A 810 32.60 14.67 -30.42
C ASP A 810 34.13 14.66 -30.29
N ASP A 811 34.83 14.16 -31.32
CA ASP A 811 36.31 14.08 -31.34
C ASP A 811 37.01 15.43 -31.20
N SER A 812 36.30 16.54 -31.45
CA SER A 812 36.82 17.91 -31.26
C SER A 812 36.55 18.45 -29.84
N GLY A 813 35.89 17.66 -28.99
CA GLY A 813 35.54 18.03 -27.62
C GLY A 813 34.33 18.95 -27.50
N ASN A 814 33.48 19.06 -28.54
CA ASN A 814 32.21 19.77 -28.41
C ASN A 814 31.22 18.89 -27.65
N LEU A 815 30.47 19.49 -26.72
CA LEU A 815 29.49 18.81 -25.90
C LEU A 815 28.09 18.93 -26.51
N TYR A 816 27.39 17.80 -26.60
CA TYR A 816 25.99 17.72 -27.00
C TYR A 816 25.17 17.33 -25.79
N VAL A 817 24.11 18.08 -25.52
CA VAL A 817 23.24 17.90 -24.36
C VAL A 817 21.82 17.65 -24.85
N ALA A 818 21.24 16.53 -24.43
CA ALA A 818 19.82 16.25 -24.59
C ALA A 818 19.05 17.00 -23.50
N ASP A 819 18.42 18.09 -23.91
CA ASP A 819 17.65 18.99 -23.06
C ASP A 819 16.22 18.45 -22.98
N SER A 820 16.03 17.43 -22.13
CA SER A 820 14.85 16.54 -22.13
C SER A 820 13.54 17.32 -21.99
N GLY A 821 13.46 18.23 -21.01
CA GLY A 821 12.27 19.03 -20.70
C GLY A 821 11.93 20.01 -21.83
N ASN A 822 12.93 20.56 -22.51
CA ASN A 822 12.74 21.46 -23.65
C ASN A 822 12.58 20.74 -24.99
N HIS A 823 12.64 19.40 -25.00
CA HIS A 823 12.46 18.57 -26.20
C HIS A 823 13.42 18.93 -27.35
N ARG A 824 14.68 19.23 -27.01
CA ARG A 824 15.71 19.67 -27.96
C ARG A 824 17.08 19.08 -27.64
N VAL A 825 18.02 19.26 -28.56
CA VAL A 825 19.45 19.04 -28.34
C VAL A 825 20.18 20.36 -28.49
N GLN A 826 21.11 20.61 -27.57
CA GLN A 826 22.00 21.78 -27.62
C GLN A 826 23.46 21.34 -27.75
N LYS A 827 24.22 22.06 -28.57
CA LYS A 827 25.66 21.86 -28.76
C LYS A 827 26.44 23.02 -28.16
N PHE A 828 27.52 22.70 -27.45
CA PHE A 828 28.45 23.62 -26.84
C PHE A 828 29.86 23.35 -27.34
N ASP A 829 30.69 24.39 -27.44
CA ASP A 829 32.11 24.21 -27.68
C ASP A 829 32.85 23.68 -26.44
N SER A 830 34.14 23.39 -26.58
CA SER A 830 34.98 22.85 -25.50
C SER A 830 35.17 23.79 -24.30
N LEU A 831 34.78 25.08 -24.45
CA LEU A 831 34.75 26.09 -23.39
C LEU A 831 33.39 26.19 -22.69
N GLY A 832 32.38 25.42 -23.14
CA GLY A 832 31.02 25.46 -22.60
C GLY A 832 30.16 26.60 -23.17
N ARG A 833 30.56 27.21 -24.28
CA ARG A 833 29.76 28.26 -24.93
C ARG A 833 28.77 27.63 -25.89
N PHE A 834 27.53 28.10 -25.86
CA PHE A 834 26.48 27.66 -26.78
C PHE A 834 26.90 27.87 -28.23
N ALA A 835 26.69 26.85 -29.07
CA ALA A 835 26.99 26.89 -30.49
C ALA A 835 25.71 26.84 -31.34
N ILE A 836 24.89 25.80 -31.18
CA ILE A 836 23.64 25.59 -31.93
C ILE A 836 22.64 24.76 -31.12
N GLN A 837 21.36 24.84 -31.48
CA GLN A 837 20.30 23.94 -31.00
C GLN A 837 19.44 23.44 -32.15
N TRP A 838 18.80 22.28 -31.97
CA TRP A 838 17.75 21.79 -32.86
C TRP A 838 16.79 20.87 -32.10
N GLY A 839 15.58 20.73 -32.63
CA GLY A 839 14.50 20.00 -31.95
C GLY A 839 13.40 20.92 -31.45
N SER A 840 12.21 20.35 -31.28
CA SER A 840 11.02 20.96 -30.66
C SER A 840 10.06 19.83 -30.27
N LEU A 841 9.09 20.11 -29.40
CA LEU A 841 8.07 19.13 -29.05
C LEU A 841 7.31 18.65 -30.30
N GLY A 842 7.27 17.33 -30.50
CA GLY A 842 6.45 16.71 -31.54
C GLY A 842 6.97 15.35 -32.00
N SER A 843 6.32 14.81 -33.02
CA SER A 843 6.60 13.47 -33.56
C SER A 843 7.09 13.49 -35.02
N ARG A 844 7.23 14.68 -35.63
CA ARG A 844 7.79 14.79 -36.99
C ARG A 844 9.30 14.56 -36.99
N ASP A 845 9.87 14.39 -38.17
CA ASP A 845 11.32 14.24 -38.34
C ASP A 845 12.04 15.50 -37.83
N GLY A 846 13.02 15.31 -36.95
CA GLY A 846 13.73 16.39 -36.28
C GLY A 846 12.99 17.06 -35.10
N GLN A 847 11.79 16.59 -34.76
CA GLN A 847 11.11 16.92 -33.50
C GLN A 847 11.33 15.82 -32.47
N PHE A 848 11.27 16.14 -31.19
CA PHE A 848 11.44 15.19 -30.10
C PHE A 848 10.26 15.23 -29.15
N ARG A 849 10.03 14.12 -28.44
CA ARG A 849 9.21 14.07 -27.23
C ARG A 849 10.09 13.51 -26.13
N SER A 850 10.71 14.45 -25.44
CA SER A 850 11.67 14.22 -24.38
C SER A 850 12.85 13.36 -24.90
N PRO A 851 13.92 13.96 -25.45
CA PRO A 851 15.09 13.21 -25.88
C PRO A 851 15.93 12.80 -24.66
N ASN A 852 16.24 11.51 -24.46
CA ASN A 852 17.02 11.05 -23.29
C ASN A 852 18.49 10.78 -23.62
N GLY A 853 18.80 9.58 -24.15
CA GLY A 853 20.15 9.16 -24.50
C GLY A 853 20.69 9.90 -25.73
N ILE A 854 21.98 10.21 -25.73
CA ILE A 854 22.65 10.83 -26.86
C ILE A 854 24.05 10.23 -27.05
N VAL A 855 24.41 9.91 -28.29
CA VAL A 855 25.76 9.45 -28.66
C VAL A 855 26.23 10.15 -29.93
N VAL A 856 27.55 10.35 -30.05
CA VAL A 856 28.16 11.03 -31.20
C VAL A 856 29.28 10.17 -31.77
N ASP A 857 29.14 9.79 -33.05
CA ASP A 857 30.13 9.03 -33.82
C ASP A 857 30.07 9.49 -35.29
N GLY A 858 30.68 10.65 -35.58
CA GLY A 858 30.54 11.36 -36.87
C GLY A 858 29.13 11.85 -37.23
N SER A 859 28.11 11.38 -36.52
CA SER A 859 26.70 11.78 -36.55
C SER A 859 26.16 11.78 -35.11
N VAL A 860 25.11 12.54 -34.85
CA VAL A 860 24.47 12.61 -33.53
C VAL A 860 23.27 11.68 -33.53
N TYR A 861 23.24 10.68 -32.66
CA TYR A 861 22.09 9.82 -32.44
C TYR A 861 21.43 10.20 -31.13
N VAL A 862 20.12 10.41 -31.18
CA VAL A 862 19.33 10.89 -30.05
C VAL A 862 18.19 9.91 -29.84
N ALA A 863 18.10 9.35 -28.65
CA ALA A 863 16.98 8.55 -28.23
C ALA A 863 15.78 9.47 -27.97
N ASP A 864 14.83 9.44 -28.90
CA ASP A 864 13.59 10.19 -28.84
C ASP A 864 12.55 9.36 -28.08
N THR A 865 12.89 9.14 -26.80
CA THR A 865 12.31 8.11 -25.93
C THR A 865 10.78 8.22 -25.85
N GLY A 866 10.19 9.41 -25.74
CA GLY A 866 8.73 9.58 -25.70
C GLY A 866 8.02 9.35 -27.03
N ASN A 867 8.77 9.23 -28.13
CA ASN A 867 8.26 8.79 -29.44
C ASN A 867 8.68 7.35 -29.78
N HIS A 868 9.30 6.62 -28.85
CA HIS A 868 9.73 5.22 -29.02
C HIS A 868 10.58 5.00 -30.28
N ARG A 869 11.53 5.92 -30.53
CA ARG A 869 12.41 5.89 -31.70
C ARG A 869 13.78 6.48 -31.40
N VAL A 870 14.76 6.18 -32.25
CA VAL A 870 16.06 6.87 -32.26
C VAL A 870 16.17 7.70 -33.53
N GLN A 871 16.62 8.95 -33.42
CA GLN A 871 16.85 9.82 -34.58
C GLN A 871 18.33 10.13 -34.76
N ARG A 872 18.80 10.07 -36.01
CA ARG A 872 20.17 10.40 -36.40
C ARG A 872 20.21 11.75 -37.10
N PHE A 873 21.19 12.57 -36.74
CA PHE A 873 21.42 13.92 -37.24
C PHE A 873 22.85 14.12 -37.71
N THR A 874 23.07 15.11 -38.58
CA THR A 874 24.39 15.69 -38.80
C THR A 874 24.86 16.44 -37.55
N THR A 875 26.16 16.72 -37.43
CA THR A 875 26.72 17.51 -36.32
C THR A 875 26.27 18.99 -36.33
N GLY A 876 25.56 19.41 -37.38
CA GLY A 876 24.89 20.70 -37.50
C GLY A 876 23.37 20.64 -37.23
N GLY A 877 22.84 19.53 -36.74
CA GLY A 877 21.42 19.38 -36.38
C GLY A 877 20.46 19.05 -37.52
N GLY A 878 20.97 18.74 -38.72
CA GLY A 878 20.14 18.31 -39.85
C GLY A 878 19.67 16.86 -39.69
N PHE A 879 18.36 16.62 -39.68
CA PHE A 879 17.79 15.28 -39.62
C PHE A 879 18.26 14.41 -40.80
N MET A 880 18.64 13.16 -40.51
CA MET A 880 19.09 12.20 -41.53
C MET A 880 18.14 11.01 -41.66
N LEU A 881 17.84 10.35 -40.54
CA LEU A 881 16.94 9.19 -40.50
C LEU A 881 16.40 8.96 -39.09
N LYS A 882 15.35 8.14 -39.00
CA LYS A 882 14.83 7.59 -37.75
C LYS A 882 14.84 6.07 -37.78
N LEU A 883 15.06 5.48 -36.63
CA LEU A 883 15.08 4.04 -36.40
C LEU A 883 13.98 3.69 -35.41
N GLY A 884 13.27 2.61 -35.72
CA GLY A 884 12.26 2.02 -34.87
C GLY A 884 10.94 2.78 -34.73
N THR A 885 10.00 2.07 -34.15
CA THR A 885 8.63 2.47 -33.82
C THR A 885 8.26 1.84 -32.50
N LYS A 886 7.19 2.31 -31.84
CA LYS A 886 6.68 1.67 -30.62
C LYS A 886 6.41 0.18 -30.83
N GLY A 887 6.94 -0.66 -29.94
CA GLY A 887 6.63 -2.10 -29.87
C GLY A 887 7.82 -2.96 -29.45
N SER A 888 7.62 -4.28 -29.45
CA SER A 888 8.56 -5.29 -28.93
C SER A 888 9.13 -6.23 -29.99
N SER A 889 8.79 -6.04 -31.28
CA SER A 889 9.35 -6.84 -32.38
C SER A 889 10.73 -6.35 -32.81
N ASP A 890 11.45 -7.14 -33.61
CA ASP A 890 12.76 -6.77 -34.17
C ASP A 890 12.75 -5.38 -34.79
N GLY A 891 13.62 -4.50 -34.29
CA GLY A 891 13.76 -3.12 -34.76
C GLY A 891 12.70 -2.15 -34.24
N GLN A 892 11.77 -2.58 -33.39
CA GLN A 892 10.89 -1.72 -32.61
C GLN A 892 11.54 -1.36 -31.27
N PHE A 893 11.14 -0.24 -30.70
CA PHE A 893 11.63 0.23 -29.41
C PHE A 893 10.45 0.53 -28.50
N ASP A 894 10.65 0.41 -27.20
CA ASP A 894 9.79 1.05 -26.21
C ASP A 894 10.66 1.89 -25.29
N SER A 895 10.51 3.22 -25.38
CA SER A 895 11.27 4.18 -24.57
C SER A 895 12.80 3.98 -24.63
N PRO A 896 13.40 3.94 -25.85
CA PRO A 896 14.84 3.72 -26.04
C PRO A 896 15.71 4.85 -25.48
#